data_AF-A0A1I1VY80-F1
#
_entry.id   AF-A0A1I1VY80-F1
#
_cell.length_a   1.000
_cell.length_b   1.000
_cell.length_c   1.000
_cell.angle_alpha   90.00
_cell.angle_beta   90.00
_cell.angle_gamma   90.00
#
_symmetry.space_group_name_H-M   'P 1'
#
loop_
_entity.id
_entity.type
_entity.pdbx_description
1 polymer ?
#
loop_
_entity_poly.entity_id
_entity_poly.type
_entity_poly.pdbx_seq_one_letter_code
_entity_poly.pdbx_strand_id
1 'polypeptide(L)'
;MPSDDGRGVPSGALVHQALHGYEDGHRLLAASRALDSDDLWLLDRLSDASGQRPVPDNDGYLTGYPLPSGTAYAVARTWYVPSPPRPNTVWTHTLLVPPEMLAVERLEVLFPLLRNPGEATDNGGWAAYRSPLAWPGAGGSRSAPVDRAAARQVLAGLYGHGAGPVTLELDGLASRNDLCIAVWEQQWPRLRRHFSFCSGALEPRRTSQGAFDLLLMPPQYGFAAPPPAPGDGALSDRALAALTDDLNAPGPLRDFLRRCGPDSARRRVMPLLVEAFVATSGDDPPADAVAVVTARAPKAASMRHLKRALLDPKDGLLSDVPPDEMLRTLLRHDVAERLLASDAGLSAWAALVWEREPAAVVAALPPPIAGPGLRGIAPDTRSPGGPTVASAARHDLSTIVADRATPRELSVVAVGDVALAARLVVDRDTEAWWAAWAALPDPAFAETLGTGHFDAQPPLNRAVTALIGTEQGRVRWRALRERAGSPAVAALLSQPGLDGAWARAVAERLDLLADALRAGLDAEQTAAAADVSPDLAFVRTAGFGAYRPLAEATTLWDKAPRRAAVVLATALDAPPGPADYSAARAYDRLYRQFRRDGAWDAWEILSPALPGKTDDWDRCKRLARGLADAVGGRKGPPRPALLESVPAGTARDRLEAELEHKARRAQDDTGKSRRGQSGWEEIVRFIRPW
;
A
#
# COMPACT_ATOMS: atom_id res chain seq x y z
N MET A 1 -19.56 20.82 13.02
CA MET A 1 -18.59 21.21 14.08
C MET A 1 -17.76 22.31 13.47
N PRO A 2 -17.77 23.54 14.00
CA PRO A 2 -17.00 24.62 13.39
C PRO A 2 -15.51 24.26 13.48
N SER A 3 -14.79 24.47 12.39
CA SER A 3 -13.36 24.26 12.30
C SER A 3 -12.64 25.10 13.35
N ASP A 4 -11.74 24.46 14.09
CA ASP A 4 -10.80 25.05 15.04
C ASP A 4 -9.65 25.74 14.27
N ASP A 5 -10.01 26.48 13.21
CA ASP A 5 -9.06 27.29 12.45
C ASP A 5 -8.69 28.45 13.35
N GLY A 6 -7.42 28.51 13.78
CA GLY A 6 -6.83 29.46 14.72
C GLY A 6 -6.89 30.94 14.30
N ARG A 7 -8.07 31.44 13.96
CA ARG A 7 -8.35 32.87 13.86
C ARG A 7 -8.31 33.41 15.29
N GLY A 8 -7.37 34.31 15.55
CA GLY A 8 -7.29 35.04 16.81
C GLY A 8 -8.64 35.66 17.19
N VAL A 9 -8.82 35.94 18.47
CA VAL A 9 -10.03 36.60 18.99
C VAL A 9 -10.34 37.85 18.16
N PRO A 10 -11.58 38.02 17.65
CA PRO A 10 -11.94 39.17 16.84
C PRO A 10 -11.60 40.49 17.54
N SER A 11 -11.09 41.47 16.80
CA SER A 11 -10.87 42.82 17.32
C SER A 11 -12.18 43.38 17.86
N GLY A 12 -12.19 43.76 19.15
CA GLY A 12 -13.39 44.24 19.85
C GLY A 12 -14.21 43.16 20.56
N ALA A 13 -13.74 41.91 20.63
CA ALA A 13 -14.37 40.89 21.46
C ALA A 13 -14.43 41.34 22.93
N LEU A 14 -15.52 40.96 23.61
CA LEU A 14 -15.82 41.40 24.96
C LEU A 14 -15.63 40.25 25.96
N VAL A 15 -14.99 40.55 27.09
CA VAL A 15 -14.83 39.67 28.24
C VAL A 15 -15.75 40.18 29.35
N HIS A 16 -16.60 39.31 29.87
CA HIS A 16 -17.44 39.67 31.00
C HIS A 16 -16.63 39.62 32.31
N GLN A 17 -17.09 40.34 33.33
CA GLN A 17 -16.39 40.43 34.61
C GLN A 17 -17.38 40.41 35.78
N ALA A 18 -16.89 40.01 36.94
CA ALA A 18 -17.60 39.99 38.21
C ALA A 18 -16.67 40.42 39.34
N LEU A 19 -17.21 41.15 40.31
CA LEU A 19 -16.52 41.60 41.51
C LEU A 19 -17.22 41.02 42.73
N HIS A 20 -16.46 40.35 43.58
CA HIS A 20 -16.90 39.85 44.88
C HIS A 20 -16.12 40.53 46.00
N GLY A 21 -16.79 40.66 47.14
CA GLY A 21 -16.25 41.29 48.34
C GLY A 21 -17.27 41.28 49.46
N TYR A 22 -17.10 42.16 50.44
CA TYR A 22 -17.86 42.11 51.68
C TYR A 22 -18.90 43.24 51.77
N GLU A 23 -20.18 42.88 51.77
CA GLU A 23 -21.33 43.76 52.05
C GLU A 23 -22.39 42.92 52.77
N ASP A 24 -22.41 42.98 54.10
CA ASP A 24 -23.15 42.08 55.01
C ASP A 24 -22.80 40.58 54.86
N GLY A 25 -21.57 40.30 54.43
CA GLY A 25 -21.06 38.97 54.12
C GLY A 25 -20.30 38.98 52.80
N HIS A 26 -19.50 37.93 52.55
CA HIS A 26 -18.84 37.79 51.25
C HIS A 26 -19.87 37.43 50.18
N ARG A 27 -20.03 38.27 49.17
CA ARG A 27 -21.03 38.13 48.10
C ARG A 27 -20.60 38.82 46.80
N LEU A 28 -21.32 38.54 45.72
CA LEU A 28 -21.25 39.30 44.49
C LEU A 28 -21.67 40.78 44.70
N LEU A 29 -20.78 41.71 44.35
CA LEU A 29 -20.98 43.16 44.46
C LEU A 29 -21.37 43.80 43.11
N ALA A 30 -20.79 43.33 42.01
CA ALA A 30 -21.07 43.80 40.66
C ALA A 30 -20.75 42.72 39.62
N ALA A 31 -21.53 42.63 38.55
CA ALA A 31 -21.25 41.77 37.40
C ALA A 31 -21.72 42.44 36.11
N SER A 32 -21.03 42.15 35.01
CA SER A 32 -21.39 42.68 33.68
C SER A 32 -22.36 41.81 32.89
N ARG A 33 -22.84 40.72 33.48
CA ARG A 33 -23.92 39.87 32.98
C ARG A 33 -24.60 39.16 34.14
N ALA A 34 -25.79 38.62 33.88
CA ALA A 34 -26.40 37.64 34.76
C ALA A 34 -25.61 36.32 34.73
N LEU A 35 -25.56 35.66 35.89
CA LEU A 35 -24.93 34.37 36.13
C LEU A 35 -26.01 33.35 36.51
N ASP A 36 -25.85 32.11 36.04
CA ASP A 36 -26.71 31.00 36.45
C ASP A 36 -26.48 30.68 37.94
N SER A 37 -27.46 30.04 38.59
CA SER A 37 -27.40 29.77 40.03
C SER A 37 -26.18 28.95 40.44
N ASP A 38 -25.81 27.94 39.65
CA ASP A 38 -24.68 27.06 39.96
C ASP A 38 -23.34 27.76 39.76
N ASP A 39 -23.26 28.64 38.74
CA ASP A 39 -22.08 29.46 38.48
C ASP A 39 -21.88 30.50 39.58
N LEU A 40 -22.95 31.19 39.98
CA LEU A 40 -22.93 32.16 41.07
C LEU A 40 -22.53 31.49 42.39
N TRP A 41 -23.11 30.33 42.71
CA TRP A 41 -22.77 29.58 43.91
C TRP A 41 -21.29 29.19 43.94
N LEU A 42 -20.75 28.72 42.81
CA LEU A 42 -19.33 28.37 42.73
C LEU A 42 -18.43 29.60 42.87
N LEU A 43 -18.77 30.71 42.20
CA LEU A 43 -18.04 31.97 42.27
C LEU A 43 -18.04 32.53 43.71
N ASP A 44 -19.21 32.65 44.35
CA ASP A 44 -19.34 33.12 45.74
C ASP A 44 -18.47 32.32 46.71
N ARG A 45 -18.32 31.00 46.47
CA ARG A 45 -17.46 30.15 47.30
C ARG A 45 -15.98 30.32 46.98
N LEU A 46 -15.59 30.30 45.70
CA LEU A 46 -14.18 30.28 45.29
C LEU A 46 -13.54 31.68 45.22
N SER A 47 -14.34 32.73 45.24
CA SER A 47 -13.85 34.12 45.29
C SER A 47 -13.60 34.61 46.72
N ASP A 48 -13.98 33.86 47.75
CA ASP A 48 -13.54 34.13 49.11
C ASP A 48 -12.10 33.65 49.33
N ALA A 49 -11.53 33.94 50.51
CA ALA A 49 -10.17 33.56 50.86
C ALA A 49 -9.89 32.06 50.67
N SER A 50 -8.65 31.72 50.31
CA SER A 50 -8.24 30.34 50.02
C SER A 50 -7.99 29.47 51.25
N GLY A 51 -8.16 30.03 52.44
CA GLY A 51 -8.16 29.34 53.71
C GLY A 51 -8.20 30.34 54.86
N GLN A 52 -8.26 29.83 56.10
CA GLN A 52 -8.41 30.69 57.28
C GLN A 52 -7.09 31.18 57.89
N ARG A 53 -5.95 30.74 57.35
CA ARG A 53 -4.63 31.09 57.90
C ARG A 53 -4.21 32.50 57.43
N PRO A 54 -3.68 33.36 58.31
CA PRO A 54 -3.14 34.65 57.90
C PRO A 54 -1.96 34.45 56.94
N VAL A 55 -1.92 35.17 55.81
CA VAL A 55 -0.82 35.08 54.82
C VAL A 55 0.25 36.14 55.13
N PRO A 56 1.56 35.87 54.91
CA PRO A 56 2.63 36.83 55.20
C PRO A 56 2.66 37.96 54.16
N ASP A 57 2.38 37.61 52.91
CA ASP A 57 2.33 38.50 51.76
C ASP A 57 0.88 38.94 51.55
N ASN A 58 0.55 40.19 51.82
CA ASN A 58 -0.79 40.75 51.64
C ASN A 58 -1.21 40.92 50.16
N ASP A 59 -0.44 40.33 49.23
CA ASP A 59 -0.49 40.62 47.79
C ASP A 59 -1.48 39.76 46.99
N GLY A 60 -2.15 38.81 47.66
CA GLY A 60 -3.25 38.03 47.09
C GLY A 60 -2.82 36.80 46.30
N TYR A 61 -3.64 36.35 45.34
CA TYR A 61 -3.38 35.18 44.49
C TYR A 61 -4.25 35.14 43.22
N LEU A 62 -3.86 34.31 42.26
CA LEU A 62 -4.61 34.00 41.04
C LEU A 62 -5.34 32.66 41.18
N THR A 63 -6.52 32.58 40.58
CA THR A 63 -7.30 31.34 40.48
C THR A 63 -7.88 31.20 39.08
N GLY A 64 -7.80 30.01 38.49
CA GLY A 64 -8.44 29.68 37.21
C GLY A 64 -9.26 28.40 37.33
N TYR A 65 -10.51 28.38 36.82
CA TYR A 65 -11.35 27.18 36.83
C TYR A 65 -12.55 27.27 35.86
N PRO A 66 -13.04 26.13 35.34
CA PRO A 66 -14.29 26.11 34.58
C PRO A 66 -15.52 26.37 35.46
N LEU A 67 -16.51 27.09 34.90
CA LEU A 67 -17.82 27.20 35.53
C LEU A 67 -18.70 25.97 35.23
N PRO A 68 -19.61 25.57 36.15
CA PRO A 68 -20.49 24.41 35.99
C PRO A 68 -21.36 24.47 34.74
N SER A 69 -21.85 25.66 34.37
CA SER A 69 -22.68 25.85 33.18
C SER A 69 -21.94 25.56 31.86
N GLY A 70 -20.60 25.58 31.88
CA GLY A 70 -19.76 25.50 30.69
C GLY A 70 -19.78 26.76 29.83
N THR A 71 -20.47 27.83 30.25
CA THR A 71 -20.60 29.06 29.45
C THR A 71 -19.37 29.98 29.53
N ALA A 72 -18.57 29.85 30.58
CA ALA A 72 -17.32 30.59 30.72
C ALA A 72 -16.30 29.83 31.59
N TYR A 73 -15.04 30.24 31.45
CA TYR A 73 -13.94 29.92 32.33
C TYR A 73 -13.63 31.13 33.21
N ALA A 74 -13.57 30.93 34.52
CA ALA A 74 -13.27 31.98 35.48
C ALA A 74 -11.75 32.16 35.59
N VAL A 75 -11.25 33.37 35.33
CA VAL A 75 -9.88 33.79 35.65
C VAL A 75 -9.98 34.90 36.70
N ALA A 76 -9.55 34.64 37.92
CA ALA A 76 -9.74 35.54 39.05
C ALA A 76 -8.42 35.97 39.69
N ARG A 77 -8.40 37.20 40.19
CA ARG A 77 -7.39 37.67 41.15
C ARG A 77 -8.08 38.07 42.44
N THR A 78 -7.57 37.54 43.54
CA THR A 78 -7.98 37.85 44.90
C THR A 78 -6.94 38.72 45.55
N TRP A 79 -7.33 39.79 46.25
CA TRP A 79 -6.45 40.64 47.07
C TRP A 79 -6.92 40.61 48.51
N TYR A 80 -5.99 40.52 49.46
CA TYR A 80 -6.30 40.67 50.87
C TYR A 80 -6.47 42.15 51.21
N VAL A 81 -7.52 42.48 51.94
CA VAL A 81 -7.80 43.86 52.34
C VAL A 81 -7.00 44.18 53.62
N PRO A 82 -6.11 45.19 53.60
CA PRO A 82 -5.41 45.62 54.80
C PRO A 82 -6.35 46.46 55.68
N SER A 83 -7.28 45.84 56.41
CA SER A 83 -8.13 46.58 57.37
C SER A 83 -8.78 45.68 58.43
N PRO A 84 -8.82 46.07 59.73
CA PRO A 84 -9.40 45.26 60.81
C PRO A 84 -10.96 45.31 60.87
N PRO A 85 -11.64 44.33 61.51
CA PRO A 85 -11.11 43.31 62.42
C PRO A 85 -11.19 41.86 61.90
N ARG A 86 -11.60 41.63 60.64
CA ARG A 86 -11.86 40.28 60.14
C ARG A 86 -10.66 39.75 59.34
N PRO A 87 -9.85 38.82 59.90
CA PRO A 87 -8.81 38.16 59.12
C PRO A 87 -9.44 37.48 57.89
N ASN A 88 -8.70 37.48 56.78
CA ASN A 88 -9.10 36.90 55.49
C ASN A 88 -10.23 37.66 54.75
N THR A 89 -10.45 38.94 55.06
CA THR A 89 -11.27 39.81 54.22
C THR A 89 -10.57 40.03 52.88
N VAL A 90 -11.29 39.76 51.79
CA VAL A 90 -10.73 39.83 50.43
C VAL A 90 -11.64 40.58 49.47
N TRP A 91 -11.03 41.09 48.41
CA TRP A 91 -11.72 41.41 47.16
C TRP A 91 -11.29 40.46 46.08
N THR A 92 -12.23 40.05 45.23
CA THR A 92 -11.92 39.19 44.10
C THR A 92 -12.56 39.71 42.83
N HIS A 93 -11.72 40.00 41.84
CA HIS A 93 -12.15 40.33 40.50
C HIS A 93 -11.98 39.09 39.62
N THR A 94 -13.08 38.69 38.96
CA THR A 94 -13.13 37.54 38.07
C THR A 94 -13.45 37.98 36.65
N LEU A 95 -12.64 37.56 35.69
CA LEU A 95 -12.94 37.59 34.27
C LEU A 95 -13.66 36.30 33.89
N LEU A 96 -14.77 36.44 33.16
CA LEU A 96 -15.59 35.35 32.65
C LEU A 96 -15.27 35.19 31.17
N VAL A 97 -14.33 34.28 30.86
CA VAL A 97 -13.77 34.09 29.53
C VAL A 97 -14.53 32.98 28.79
N PRO A 98 -15.23 33.27 27.68
CA PRO A 98 -15.87 32.25 26.87
C PRO A 98 -14.90 31.15 26.40
N PRO A 99 -15.31 29.86 26.36
CA PRO A 99 -14.43 28.74 26.00
C PRO A 99 -13.74 28.85 24.63
N GLU A 100 -14.37 29.51 23.68
CA GLU A 100 -13.83 29.82 22.35
C GLU A 100 -12.66 30.80 22.40
N MET A 101 -12.65 31.73 23.37
CA MET A 101 -11.57 32.71 23.54
C MET A 101 -10.34 32.12 24.22
N LEU A 102 -10.43 30.90 24.77
CA LEU A 102 -9.28 30.17 25.32
C LEU A 102 -8.39 29.52 24.24
N ALA A 103 -8.78 29.59 22.98
CA ALA A 103 -8.00 29.06 21.85
C ALA A 103 -6.84 29.96 21.42
N VAL A 104 -6.76 31.19 21.94
CA VAL A 104 -5.66 32.13 21.66
C VAL A 104 -4.30 31.59 22.07
N GLU A 105 -3.25 32.06 21.41
CA GLU A 105 -1.89 31.63 21.70
C GLU A 105 -1.41 32.08 23.09
N ARG A 106 -1.69 33.35 23.44
CA ARG A 106 -1.25 33.99 24.68
C ARG A 106 -2.47 34.39 25.51
N LEU A 107 -2.60 33.77 26.67
CA LEU A 107 -3.60 34.06 27.69
C LEU A 107 -3.08 35.02 28.76
N GLU A 108 -1.76 35.24 28.83
CA GLU A 108 -1.15 36.20 29.76
C GLU A 108 -1.68 37.62 29.58
N VAL A 109 -2.21 37.93 28.38
CA VAL A 109 -2.88 39.20 28.06
C VAL A 109 -4.13 39.47 28.90
N LEU A 110 -4.70 38.44 29.55
CA LEU A 110 -5.86 38.57 30.44
C LEU A 110 -5.51 39.20 31.78
N PHE A 111 -4.34 38.92 32.33
CA PHE A 111 -4.03 39.29 33.72
C PHE A 111 -3.93 40.81 33.95
N PRO A 112 -3.45 41.64 33.00
CA PRO A 112 -3.55 43.08 33.12
C PRO A 112 -4.98 43.64 33.22
N LEU A 113 -6.02 42.89 32.81
CA LEU A 113 -7.42 43.31 32.97
C LEU A 113 -7.90 43.19 34.43
N LEU A 114 -7.22 42.40 35.25
CA LEU A 114 -7.57 42.16 36.65
C LEU A 114 -7.16 43.36 37.52
N ARG A 115 -8.13 44.25 37.74
CA ARG A 115 -7.98 45.48 38.52
C ARG A 115 -8.37 45.33 39.99
N ASN A 116 -7.51 45.81 40.89
CA ASN A 116 -7.75 45.87 42.34
C ASN A 116 -8.81 46.95 42.63
N PRO A 117 -9.96 46.60 43.23
CA PRO A 117 -10.99 47.59 43.57
C PRO A 117 -10.55 48.58 44.66
N GLY A 118 -9.54 48.24 45.48
CA GLY A 118 -9.00 49.13 46.51
C GLY A 118 -8.17 50.30 45.99
N GLU A 119 -7.64 50.17 44.77
CA GLU A 119 -6.82 51.19 44.10
C GLU A 119 -7.65 52.06 43.15
N ALA A 120 -8.94 51.74 42.96
CA ALA A 120 -9.86 52.52 42.13
C ALA A 120 -10.28 53.80 42.88
N THR A 121 -9.38 54.77 43.02
CA THR A 121 -9.62 56.02 43.75
C THR A 121 -10.45 57.05 42.98
N ASP A 122 -10.62 56.90 41.66
CA ASP A 122 -11.27 57.94 40.84
C ASP A 122 -12.42 57.39 39.97
N ASN A 123 -13.63 57.92 40.20
CA ASN A 123 -14.78 57.99 39.26
C ASN A 123 -15.73 56.79 39.06
N GLY A 124 -16.28 56.18 40.13
CA GLY A 124 -17.54 55.42 39.99
C GLY A 124 -17.77 54.21 40.91
N GLY A 125 -16.88 53.93 41.87
CA GLY A 125 -17.00 52.76 42.75
C GLY A 125 -17.04 51.44 41.97
N TRP A 126 -17.88 50.49 42.38
CA TRP A 126 -18.01 49.18 41.73
C TRP A 126 -18.72 49.22 40.37
N ALA A 127 -19.23 50.37 39.91
CA ALA A 127 -19.98 50.47 38.67
C ALA A 127 -19.15 50.07 37.43
N ALA A 128 -17.83 50.29 37.45
CA ALA A 128 -16.93 49.90 36.36
C ALA A 128 -16.89 48.38 36.09
N TYR A 129 -17.31 47.55 37.06
CA TYR A 129 -17.38 46.09 36.93
C TYR A 129 -18.72 45.61 36.34
N ARG A 130 -19.69 46.51 36.13
CA ARG A 130 -20.99 46.21 35.51
C ARG A 130 -20.97 46.27 33.97
N SER A 131 -19.87 46.72 33.39
CA SER A 131 -19.67 46.76 31.94
C SER A 131 -18.68 45.68 31.51
N PRO A 132 -18.80 45.05 30.33
CA PRO A 132 -17.77 44.14 29.84
C PRO A 132 -16.48 44.89 29.47
N LEU A 133 -15.37 44.17 29.38
CA LEU A 133 -14.05 44.68 28.98
C LEU A 133 -13.72 44.28 27.56
N ALA A 134 -13.04 45.17 26.83
CA ALA A 134 -12.49 44.82 25.52
C ALA A 134 -11.29 43.86 25.69
N TRP A 135 -11.23 42.84 24.85
CA TRP A 135 -10.08 41.95 24.77
C TRP A 135 -8.84 42.73 24.32
N PRO A 136 -7.72 42.71 25.08
CA PRO A 136 -6.56 43.57 24.86
C PRO A 136 -5.71 43.22 23.62
N GLY A 137 -6.05 42.15 22.88
CA GLY A 137 -5.31 41.72 21.69
C GLY A 137 -3.97 41.04 22.04
N ALA A 138 -3.10 40.85 21.03
CA ALA A 138 -1.84 40.11 21.19
C ALA A 138 -0.68 40.92 21.83
N GLY A 139 -0.95 42.13 22.33
CA GLY A 139 0.05 43.14 22.69
C GLY A 139 0.61 43.10 24.12
N GLY A 140 0.66 41.93 24.78
CA GLY A 140 1.18 41.82 26.15
C GLY A 140 2.71 41.74 26.23
N SER A 141 3.29 42.22 27.34
CA SER A 141 4.65 41.84 27.77
C SER A 141 4.65 40.35 28.15
N ARG A 142 5.74 39.64 27.86
CA ARG A 142 5.93 38.27 28.34
C ARG A 142 6.13 38.27 29.86
N SER A 143 5.54 37.28 30.52
CA SER A 143 5.79 36.94 31.92
C SER A 143 7.27 36.63 32.15
N ALA A 144 7.74 36.76 33.39
CA ALA A 144 9.14 36.47 33.70
C ALA A 144 9.45 34.98 33.50
N PRO A 145 10.73 34.60 33.25
CA PRO A 145 11.12 33.20 33.18
C PRO A 145 10.74 32.45 34.46
N VAL A 146 10.09 31.30 34.31
CA VAL A 146 9.70 30.42 35.40
C VAL A 146 10.91 29.62 35.92
N ASP A 147 10.95 29.38 37.23
CA ASP A 147 11.96 28.50 37.85
C ASP A 147 11.85 27.09 37.27
N ARG A 148 12.94 26.65 36.62
CA ARG A 148 13.05 25.35 35.96
C ARG A 148 12.85 24.18 36.93
N ALA A 149 13.30 24.30 38.18
CA ALA A 149 13.17 23.24 39.16
C ALA A 149 11.71 23.07 39.60
N ALA A 150 11.06 24.17 39.94
CA ALA A 150 9.63 24.19 40.28
C ALA A 150 8.76 23.71 39.11
N ALA A 151 9.03 24.21 37.90
CA ALA A 151 8.35 23.78 36.67
C ALA A 151 8.47 22.27 36.44
N ARG A 152 9.68 21.71 36.55
CA ARG A 152 9.90 20.27 36.37
C ARG A 152 9.11 19.43 37.37
N GLN A 153 9.03 19.85 38.64
CA GLN A 153 8.22 19.16 39.66
C GLN A 153 6.73 19.20 39.33
N VAL A 154 6.21 20.37 38.96
CA VAL A 154 4.79 20.54 38.60
C VAL A 154 4.43 19.69 37.38
N LEU A 155 5.23 19.74 36.31
CA LEU A 155 4.98 18.99 35.08
C LEU A 155 5.06 17.47 35.30
N ALA A 156 6.03 17.00 36.09
CA ALA A 156 6.13 15.59 36.47
C ALA A 156 4.91 15.13 37.31
N GLY A 157 4.42 15.98 38.21
CA GLY A 157 3.20 15.71 38.96
C GLY A 157 1.96 15.65 38.07
N LEU A 158 1.79 16.63 37.17
CA LEU A 158 0.59 16.78 36.34
C LEU A 158 0.46 15.69 35.28
N TYR A 159 1.59 15.27 34.70
CA TYR A 159 1.60 14.40 33.52
C TYR A 159 2.21 13.02 33.78
N GLY A 160 2.98 12.83 34.85
CA GLY A 160 3.57 11.53 35.22
C GLY A 160 2.67 10.65 36.10
N HIS A 161 1.61 11.20 36.69
CA HIS A 161 0.75 10.52 37.65
C HIS A 161 -0.73 10.60 37.28
N GLY A 162 -1.57 9.77 37.90
CA GLY A 162 -3.01 9.65 37.71
C GLY A 162 -3.82 10.89 38.14
N ALA A 163 -5.15 10.74 38.18
CA ALA A 163 -6.06 11.83 38.53
C ALA A 163 -5.88 12.25 40.00
N GLY A 164 -5.47 13.50 40.22
CA GLY A 164 -5.20 14.08 41.54
C GLY A 164 -4.64 15.51 41.45
N PRO A 165 -4.76 16.31 42.54
CA PRO A 165 -4.17 17.64 42.63
C PRO A 165 -2.64 17.56 42.73
N VAL A 166 -1.94 18.48 42.08
CA VAL A 166 -0.50 18.69 42.25
C VAL A 166 -0.30 19.88 43.18
N THR A 167 0.41 19.66 44.28
CA THR A 167 0.73 20.69 45.27
C THR A 167 2.23 20.98 45.28
N LEU A 168 2.60 22.25 45.29
CA LEU A 168 4.00 22.67 45.44
C LEU A 168 4.08 23.92 46.31
N GLU A 169 4.98 23.91 47.30
CA GLU A 169 5.40 25.13 47.99
C GLU A 169 6.39 25.88 47.12
N LEU A 170 6.11 27.16 46.86
CA LEU A 170 6.97 28.02 46.05
C LEU A 170 6.95 29.43 46.61
N ASP A 171 8.13 29.99 46.85
CA ASP A 171 8.25 31.34 47.40
C ASP A 171 8.00 32.42 46.34
N GLY A 172 7.47 33.55 46.79
CA GLY A 172 7.14 34.70 45.93
C GLY A 172 5.82 34.55 45.17
N LEU A 173 4.95 35.57 45.26
CA LEU A 173 3.67 35.57 44.54
C LEU A 173 3.85 35.64 43.02
N ALA A 174 4.78 36.47 42.54
CA ALA A 174 5.04 36.62 41.10
C ALA A 174 5.46 35.27 40.47
N SER A 175 6.42 34.58 41.08
CA SER A 175 6.89 33.26 40.64
C SER A 175 5.75 32.22 40.57
N ARG A 176 4.86 32.20 41.58
CA ARG A 176 3.69 31.31 41.60
C ARG A 176 2.69 31.65 40.50
N ASN A 177 2.41 32.93 40.29
CA ASN A 177 1.53 33.39 39.22
C ASN A 177 2.07 33.01 37.84
N ASP A 178 3.33 33.36 37.57
CA ASP A 178 3.98 33.11 36.27
C ASP A 178 4.03 31.61 35.95
N LEU A 179 4.30 30.76 36.96
CA LEU A 179 4.28 29.31 36.78
C LEU A 179 2.88 28.77 36.44
N CYS A 180 1.83 29.21 37.14
CA CYS A 180 0.46 28.80 36.81
C CYS A 180 0.06 29.22 35.39
N ILE A 181 0.41 30.45 34.98
CA ILE A 181 0.12 31.00 33.66
C ILE A 181 0.84 30.19 32.58
N ALA A 182 2.15 29.99 32.73
CA ALA A 182 2.96 29.27 31.76
C ALA A 182 2.47 27.82 31.55
N VAL A 183 2.15 27.12 32.65
CA VAL A 183 1.59 25.75 32.59
C VAL A 183 0.22 25.72 31.91
N TRP A 184 -0.66 26.69 32.20
CA TRP A 184 -1.97 26.76 31.57
C TRP A 184 -1.85 27.04 30.07
N GLU A 185 -0.98 27.97 29.66
CA GLU A 185 -0.73 28.26 28.25
C GLU A 185 -0.11 27.09 27.49
N GLN A 186 0.61 26.17 28.16
CA GLN A 186 1.22 25.00 27.52
C GLN A 186 0.21 23.98 27.03
N GLN A 187 -0.93 23.93 27.70
CA GLN A 187 -1.99 23.01 27.34
C GLN A 187 -2.67 23.48 26.06
N TRP A 188 -3.20 22.53 25.28
CA TRP A 188 -4.03 22.86 24.11
C TRP A 188 -5.42 23.36 24.55
N PRO A 189 -6.15 24.11 23.71
CA PRO A 189 -7.36 24.83 24.12
C PRO A 189 -8.42 23.96 24.82
N ARG A 190 -8.62 22.74 24.34
CA ARG A 190 -9.58 21.81 24.94
C ARG A 190 -9.18 21.35 26.35
N LEU A 191 -7.89 21.20 26.63
CA LEU A 191 -7.39 20.85 27.97
C LEU A 191 -7.45 22.05 28.91
N ARG A 192 -7.09 23.26 28.42
CA ARG A 192 -7.18 24.52 29.18
C ARG A 192 -8.55 24.76 29.80
N ARG A 193 -9.61 24.43 29.06
CA ARG A 193 -11.01 24.56 29.49
C ARG A 193 -11.35 23.74 30.74
N HIS A 194 -10.60 22.68 31.03
CA HIS A 194 -10.86 21.79 32.16
C HIS A 194 -9.82 21.92 33.27
N PHE A 195 -8.73 22.65 33.01
CA PHE A 195 -7.65 22.83 33.96
C PHE A 195 -8.02 23.84 35.03
N SER A 196 -7.70 23.53 36.27
CA SER A 196 -7.99 24.36 37.43
C SER A 196 -6.75 24.59 38.27
N PHE A 197 -6.51 25.84 38.65
CA PHE A 197 -5.31 26.20 39.41
C PHE A 197 -5.56 27.29 40.45
N CYS A 198 -4.73 27.31 41.49
CA CYS A 198 -4.66 28.39 42.46
C CYS A 198 -3.19 28.66 42.82
N SER A 199 -2.72 29.89 42.65
CA SER A 199 -1.32 30.27 42.91
C SER A 199 -1.04 30.64 44.38
N GLY A 200 -2.06 30.62 45.24
CA GLY A 200 -1.94 30.91 46.67
C GLY A 200 -2.95 30.12 47.48
N ALA A 201 -2.97 28.81 47.29
CA ALA A 201 -3.83 27.90 48.03
C ALA A 201 -3.36 27.79 49.49
N LEU A 202 -4.26 28.04 50.44
CA LEU A 202 -4.00 27.81 51.87
C LEU A 202 -4.71 26.54 52.37
N GLU A 203 -5.77 26.14 51.67
CA GLU A 203 -6.54 24.92 51.87
C GLU A 203 -6.84 24.25 50.52
N PRO A 204 -7.21 22.95 50.51
CA PRO A 204 -7.62 22.25 49.29
C PRO A 204 -8.80 22.95 48.60
N ARG A 205 -8.67 23.20 47.28
CA ARG A 205 -9.75 23.78 46.46
C ARG A 205 -10.42 22.72 45.57
N ARG A 206 -11.74 22.86 45.39
CA ARG A 206 -12.56 21.92 44.61
C ARG A 206 -13.61 22.66 43.81
N THR A 207 -13.93 22.13 42.63
CA THR A 207 -15.12 22.49 41.84
C THR A 207 -16.14 21.34 41.94
N SER A 208 -17.27 21.46 41.22
CA SER A 208 -18.18 20.33 41.02
C SER A 208 -17.53 19.16 40.26
N GLN A 209 -16.46 19.41 39.51
CA GLN A 209 -15.75 18.42 38.69
C GLN A 209 -14.64 17.67 39.46
N GLY A 210 -14.21 18.16 40.62
CA GLY A 210 -13.18 17.50 41.43
C GLY A 210 -12.30 18.47 42.21
N ALA A 211 -11.16 17.95 42.70
CA ALA A 211 -10.10 18.79 43.25
C ALA A 211 -9.42 19.58 42.13
N PHE A 212 -8.84 20.73 42.48
CA PHE A 212 -8.07 21.53 41.55
C PHE A 212 -6.86 20.76 41.00
N ASP A 213 -6.45 21.02 39.76
CA ASP A 213 -5.31 20.34 39.15
C ASP A 213 -3.96 20.79 39.72
N LEU A 214 -3.80 22.10 39.96
CA LEU A 214 -2.56 22.71 40.44
C LEU A 214 -2.81 23.66 41.61
N LEU A 215 -2.14 23.42 42.73
CA LEU A 215 -2.22 24.25 43.93
C LEU A 215 -0.80 24.66 44.34
N LEU A 216 -0.44 25.92 44.08
CA LEU A 216 0.80 26.50 44.58
C LEU A 216 0.54 27.21 45.89
N MET A 217 1.45 27.01 46.84
CA MET A 217 1.29 27.45 48.22
C MET A 217 2.50 28.31 48.61
N PRO A 218 2.32 29.37 49.40
CA PRO A 218 3.46 30.01 50.04
C PRO A 218 4.17 28.99 50.96
N PRO A 219 5.50 29.12 51.17
CA PRO A 219 6.22 28.32 52.14
C PRO A 219 5.53 28.37 53.51
N GLN A 220 5.57 27.30 54.29
CA GLN A 220 5.00 27.16 55.65
C GLN A 220 3.47 26.97 55.75
N TYR A 221 2.74 27.01 54.64
CA TYR A 221 1.29 26.73 54.60
C TYR A 221 0.94 25.35 54.07
N GLY A 222 1.93 24.61 53.55
CA GLY A 222 1.75 23.34 52.88
C GLY A 222 0.78 22.41 53.59
N PHE A 223 -0.14 21.86 52.81
CA PHE A 223 -0.95 20.72 53.21
C PHE A 223 -0.55 19.54 52.35
N ALA A 224 -0.53 18.35 52.96
CA ALA A 224 -0.30 17.13 52.21
C ALA A 224 -1.48 16.88 51.27
N ALA A 225 -1.28 17.05 49.97
CA ALA A 225 -2.13 16.35 49.01
C ALA A 225 -1.77 14.85 49.07
N PRO A 226 -2.76 13.94 49.05
CA PRO A 226 -2.45 12.54 48.82
C PRO A 226 -1.67 12.42 47.50
N PRO A 227 -0.57 11.63 47.47
CA PRO A 227 0.21 11.47 46.26
C PRO A 227 -0.74 11.00 45.14
N PRO A 228 -0.67 11.60 43.94
CA PRO A 228 -1.50 11.16 42.84
C PRO A 228 -1.20 9.68 42.57
N ALA A 229 -2.25 8.89 42.30
CA ALA A 229 -2.08 7.47 42.00
C ALA A 229 -1.03 7.29 40.88
N PRO A 230 -0.17 6.26 40.90
CA PRO A 230 0.78 6.04 39.81
C PRO A 230 0.04 5.99 38.47
N GLY A 231 0.52 6.75 37.50
CA GLY A 231 -0.04 6.77 36.14
C GLY A 231 0.59 5.68 35.28
N ASP A 232 -0.13 5.22 34.25
CA ASP A 232 0.32 4.17 33.32
C ASP A 232 1.42 4.62 32.33
N GLY A 233 2.02 5.80 32.52
CA GLY A 233 3.01 6.35 31.57
C GLY A 233 3.81 7.50 32.13
N ALA A 234 4.94 7.20 32.76
CA ALA A 234 5.93 8.21 33.11
C ALA A 234 6.50 8.87 31.85
N LEU A 235 6.74 10.18 31.93
CA LEU A 235 7.53 10.92 30.96
C LEU A 235 9.00 10.52 31.09
N SER A 236 9.68 10.30 29.98
CA SER A 236 11.14 10.23 29.93
C SER A 236 11.76 11.54 30.41
N ASP A 237 13.01 11.50 30.90
CA ASP A 237 13.72 12.71 31.32
C ASP A 237 13.86 13.72 30.19
N ARG A 238 14.04 13.24 28.96
CA ARG A 238 14.12 14.06 27.75
C ARG A 238 12.79 14.74 27.44
N ALA A 239 11.67 14.02 27.52
CA ALA A 239 10.33 14.59 27.35
C ALA A 239 9.98 15.62 28.43
N LEU A 240 10.31 15.32 29.69
CA LEU A 240 10.10 16.26 30.78
C LEU A 240 10.99 17.52 30.65
N ALA A 241 12.24 17.37 30.21
CA ALA A 241 13.10 18.51 29.92
C ALA A 241 12.54 19.39 28.79
N ALA A 242 12.07 18.78 27.69
CA ALA A 242 11.46 19.50 26.57
C ALA A 242 10.21 20.30 27.00
N LEU A 243 9.33 19.70 27.80
CA LEU A 243 8.18 20.42 28.38
C LEU A 243 8.61 21.57 29.29
N THR A 244 9.65 21.37 30.08
CA THR A 244 10.14 22.40 31.01
C THR A 244 10.73 23.58 30.25
N ASP A 245 11.50 23.32 29.20
CA ASP A 245 12.14 24.35 28.37
C ASP A 245 11.10 25.14 27.57
N ASP A 246 10.05 24.47 27.09
CA ASP A 246 8.93 25.09 26.39
C ASP A 246 8.13 26.10 27.23
N LEU A 247 8.15 26.01 28.57
CA LEU A 247 7.50 27.04 29.41
C LEU A 247 8.19 28.40 29.30
N ASN A 248 9.51 28.42 29.17
CA ASN A 248 10.32 29.64 29.08
C ASN A 248 10.57 30.09 27.64
N ALA A 249 10.60 29.14 26.71
CA ALA A 249 10.81 29.40 25.29
C ALA A 249 9.81 28.59 24.45
N PRO A 250 8.52 29.01 24.37
CA PRO A 250 7.54 28.35 23.53
C PRO A 250 8.02 28.31 22.08
N GLY A 251 7.95 27.12 21.47
CA GLY A 251 8.48 26.88 20.13
C GLY A 251 7.77 25.73 19.42
N PRO A 252 8.50 24.92 18.62
CA PRO A 252 7.91 23.84 17.84
C PRO A 252 7.10 22.83 18.66
N LEU A 253 7.51 22.55 19.90
CA LEU A 253 6.75 21.68 20.81
C LEU A 253 5.37 22.29 21.13
N ARG A 254 5.30 23.58 21.48
CA ARG A 254 4.02 24.26 21.74
C ARG A 254 3.08 24.17 20.54
N ASP A 255 3.59 24.41 19.34
CA ASP A 255 2.81 24.33 18.11
C ASP A 255 2.31 22.91 17.86
N PHE A 256 3.17 21.92 18.09
CA PHE A 256 2.81 20.52 17.97
C PHE A 256 1.72 20.10 18.96
N LEU A 257 1.82 20.50 20.24
CA LEU A 257 0.80 20.25 21.25
C LEU A 257 -0.54 20.89 20.88
N ARG A 258 -0.54 22.10 20.31
CA ARG A 258 -1.75 22.77 19.82
C ARG A 258 -2.39 22.04 18.65
N ARG A 259 -1.60 21.56 17.68
CA ARG A 259 -2.09 20.83 16.51
C ARG A 259 -2.65 19.46 16.87
N CYS A 260 -1.99 18.72 17.76
CA CYS A 260 -2.31 17.32 18.04
C CYS A 260 -3.20 17.11 19.27
N GLY A 261 -3.16 18.04 20.22
CA GLY A 261 -3.93 17.99 21.47
C GLY A 261 -5.45 17.93 21.33
N PRO A 262 -6.10 18.61 20.36
CA PRO A 262 -7.57 18.64 20.22
C PRO A 262 -8.25 17.26 20.14
N ASP A 263 -7.50 16.21 19.78
CA ASP A 263 -7.93 14.80 19.80
C ASP A 263 -8.40 14.32 21.19
N SER A 264 -8.05 15.02 22.27
CA SER A 264 -8.41 14.65 23.64
C SER A 264 -8.65 15.87 24.54
N ALA A 265 -9.49 15.71 25.56
CA ALA A 265 -9.59 16.66 26.68
C ALA A 265 -8.78 16.21 27.91
N ARG A 266 -8.12 15.05 27.84
CA ARG A 266 -7.52 14.39 28.99
C ARG A 266 -6.02 14.69 29.07
N ARG A 267 -5.57 15.24 30.21
CA ARG A 267 -4.16 15.53 30.49
C ARG A 267 -3.22 14.34 30.31
N ARG A 268 -3.70 13.11 30.51
CA ARG A 268 -2.96 11.85 30.29
C ARG A 268 -2.48 11.62 28.85
N VAL A 269 -2.94 12.43 27.89
CA VAL A 269 -2.46 12.40 26.50
C VAL A 269 -1.18 13.21 26.32
N MET A 270 -0.87 14.14 27.23
CA MET A 270 0.36 14.93 27.18
C MET A 270 1.63 14.06 27.06
N PRO A 271 1.82 12.99 27.86
CA PRO A 271 3.00 12.14 27.71
C PRO A 271 3.11 11.47 26.34
N LEU A 272 2.01 11.06 25.72
CA LEU A 272 2.04 10.50 24.36
C LEU A 272 2.54 11.54 23.34
N LEU A 273 1.99 12.76 23.38
CA LEU A 273 2.36 13.80 22.43
C LEU A 273 3.83 14.19 22.55
N VAL A 274 4.30 14.45 23.77
CA VAL A 274 5.67 14.93 23.98
C VAL A 274 6.69 13.84 23.66
N GLU A 275 6.43 12.59 24.03
CA GLU A 275 7.34 11.48 23.71
C GLU A 275 7.40 11.23 22.21
N ALA A 276 6.27 11.32 21.51
CA ALA A 276 6.26 11.21 20.05
C ALA A 276 7.02 12.36 19.38
N PHE A 277 6.89 13.59 19.90
CA PHE A 277 7.65 14.75 19.41
C PHE A 277 9.15 14.58 19.65
N VAL A 278 9.55 14.17 20.85
CA VAL A 278 10.96 13.99 21.20
C VAL A 278 11.60 12.85 20.40
N ALA A 279 10.83 11.81 20.10
CA ALA A 279 11.27 10.68 19.27
C ALA A 279 11.59 11.10 17.82
N THR A 280 11.03 12.20 17.29
CA THR A 280 11.38 12.69 15.94
C THR A 280 12.78 13.30 15.86
N SER A 281 13.49 13.41 16.99
CA SER A 281 14.90 13.79 17.05
C SER A 281 15.74 12.71 17.74
N GLY A 282 15.28 11.46 17.71
CA GLY A 282 16.00 10.27 18.20
C GLY A 282 17.14 9.83 17.27
N ASP A 283 17.69 8.65 17.56
CA ASP A 283 18.73 8.03 16.73
C ASP A 283 18.12 7.41 15.45
N ASP A 284 16.91 6.85 15.56
CA ASP A 284 16.08 6.37 14.45
C ASP A 284 14.70 7.04 14.53
N PRO A 285 14.57 8.30 14.08
CA PRO A 285 13.34 9.09 14.20
C PRO A 285 12.06 8.40 13.69
N PRO A 286 12.03 7.75 12.50
CA PRO A 286 10.83 7.10 12.02
C PRO A 286 10.45 5.89 12.88
N ALA A 287 11.39 5.01 13.24
CA ALA A 287 11.08 3.84 14.05
C ALA A 287 10.67 4.23 15.48
N ASP A 288 11.40 5.16 16.11
CA ASP A 288 11.16 5.59 17.49
C ASP A 288 9.78 6.26 17.63
N ALA A 289 9.46 7.21 16.74
CA ALA A 289 8.19 7.95 16.82
C ALA A 289 6.99 7.03 16.55
N VAL A 290 7.10 6.14 15.55
CA VAL A 290 6.05 5.14 15.25
C VAL A 290 5.88 4.16 16.41
N ALA A 291 6.97 3.71 17.05
CA ALA A 291 6.90 2.82 18.21
C ALA A 291 6.14 3.47 19.38
N VAL A 292 6.43 4.73 19.69
CA VAL A 292 5.72 5.48 20.74
C VAL A 292 4.22 5.57 20.46
N VAL A 293 3.85 5.97 19.23
CA VAL A 293 2.45 6.16 18.85
C VAL A 293 1.70 4.84 18.79
N THR A 294 2.29 3.79 18.24
CA THR A 294 1.64 2.49 18.11
C THR A 294 1.49 1.78 19.47
N ALA A 295 2.42 1.98 20.41
CA ALA A 295 2.32 1.44 21.77
C ALA A 295 1.24 2.13 22.61
N ARG A 296 1.16 3.47 22.56
CA ARG A 296 0.27 4.27 23.43
C ARG A 296 -1.06 4.67 22.78
N ALA A 297 -1.18 4.57 21.46
CA ALA A 297 -2.40 4.79 20.68
C ALA A 297 -2.63 3.66 19.64
N PRO A 298 -2.78 2.39 20.08
CA PRO A 298 -2.75 1.21 19.22
C PRO A 298 -3.94 1.11 18.25
N LYS A 299 -5.05 1.81 18.50
CA LYS A 299 -6.20 1.81 17.59
C LYS A 299 -5.89 2.68 16.38
N ALA A 300 -6.06 2.14 15.17
CA ALA A 300 -5.80 2.85 13.91
C ALA A 300 -6.47 4.23 13.85
N ALA A 301 -7.76 4.30 14.20
CA ALA A 301 -8.57 5.52 14.19
C ALA A 301 -8.34 6.48 15.37
N SER A 302 -7.49 6.15 16.33
CA SER A 302 -7.19 7.02 17.47
C SER A 302 -6.03 7.96 17.16
N MET A 303 -6.07 9.16 17.76
CA MET A 303 -5.01 10.17 17.64
C MET A 303 -4.65 10.48 16.17
N ARG A 304 -5.66 10.71 15.32
CA ARG A 304 -5.48 10.87 13.88
C ARG A 304 -4.68 12.13 13.53
N HIS A 305 -4.91 13.23 14.22
CA HIS A 305 -4.15 14.47 13.98
C HIS A 305 -2.68 14.28 14.37
N LEU A 306 -2.40 13.59 15.48
CA LEU A 306 -1.05 13.19 15.87
C LEU A 306 -0.37 12.36 14.77
N LYS A 307 -1.02 11.29 14.31
CA LYS A 307 -0.46 10.39 13.29
C LYS A 307 -0.12 11.14 11.99
N ARG A 308 -1.02 12.03 11.53
CA ARG A 308 -0.78 12.89 10.36
C ARG A 308 0.35 13.89 10.59
N ALA A 309 0.34 14.58 11.73
CA ALA A 309 1.35 15.58 12.06
C ALA A 309 2.77 14.99 12.19
N LEU A 310 2.88 13.68 12.41
CA LEU A 310 4.17 12.98 12.40
C LEU A 310 4.52 12.46 11.01
N LEU A 311 3.58 11.77 10.36
CA LEU A 311 3.85 10.89 9.22
C LEU A 311 3.54 11.51 7.85
N ASP A 312 2.88 12.67 7.77
CA ASP A 312 2.58 13.27 6.48
C ASP A 312 3.89 13.65 5.75
N PRO A 313 4.10 13.20 4.49
CA PRO A 313 5.34 13.44 3.75
C PRO A 313 5.58 14.91 3.36
N LYS A 314 4.57 15.77 3.42
CA LYS A 314 4.70 17.19 3.04
C LYS A 314 4.94 18.07 4.25
N ASP A 315 4.10 17.92 5.27
CA ASP A 315 4.03 18.86 6.40
C ASP A 315 4.22 18.17 7.76
N GLY A 316 4.50 16.86 7.78
CA GLY A 316 4.74 16.09 8.99
C GLY A 316 6.15 16.30 9.57
N LEU A 317 6.32 16.06 10.88
CA LEU A 317 7.62 16.19 11.55
C LEU A 317 8.69 15.22 11.01
N LEU A 318 8.30 14.16 10.31
CA LEU A 318 9.19 13.17 9.71
C LEU A 318 9.26 13.32 8.18
N SER A 319 8.85 14.46 7.62
CA SER A 319 8.90 14.72 6.16
C SER A 319 10.31 14.65 5.57
N ASP A 320 11.32 14.99 6.37
CA ASP A 320 12.72 15.04 5.95
C ASP A 320 13.42 13.67 5.98
N VAL A 321 12.77 12.65 6.54
CA VAL A 321 13.29 11.27 6.58
C VAL A 321 13.35 10.71 5.15
N PRO A 322 14.38 9.91 4.79
CA PRO A 322 14.43 9.21 3.51
C PRO A 322 13.11 8.46 3.21
N PRO A 323 12.46 8.71 2.06
CA PRO A 323 11.16 8.11 1.75
C PRO A 323 11.12 6.59 1.81
N ASP A 324 12.21 5.92 1.44
CA ASP A 324 12.32 4.46 1.45
C ASP A 324 12.36 3.90 2.89
N GLU A 325 12.99 4.63 3.81
CA GLU A 325 13.07 4.29 5.22
C GLU A 325 11.71 4.44 5.90
N MET A 326 11.01 5.53 5.60
CA MET A 326 9.65 5.73 6.07
C MET A 326 8.71 4.65 5.53
N LEU A 327 8.75 4.37 4.22
CA LEU A 327 7.92 3.33 3.60
C LEU A 327 8.17 1.95 4.23
N ARG A 328 9.44 1.58 4.44
CA ARG A 328 9.80 0.33 5.14
C ARG A 328 9.24 0.29 6.56
N THR A 329 9.33 1.39 7.30
CA THR A 329 8.80 1.49 8.67
C THR A 329 7.29 1.32 8.71
N LEU A 330 6.56 1.98 7.81
CA LEU A 330 5.09 1.90 7.73
C LEU A 330 4.58 0.49 7.40
N LEU A 331 5.34 -0.26 6.59
CA LEU A 331 4.96 -1.60 6.13
C LEU A 331 5.32 -2.72 7.11
N ARG A 332 6.00 -2.43 8.23
CA ARG A 332 6.24 -3.43 9.28
C ARG A 332 4.90 -3.93 9.83
N HIS A 333 4.74 -5.25 9.97
CA HIS A 333 3.46 -5.85 10.35
C HIS A 333 2.87 -5.28 11.65
N ASP A 334 3.70 -5.05 12.67
CA ASP A 334 3.31 -4.50 13.97
C ASP A 334 2.89 -3.02 13.93
N VAL A 335 3.26 -2.33 12.85
CA VAL A 335 2.92 -0.92 12.57
C VAL A 335 1.70 -0.84 11.65
N ALA A 336 1.70 -1.63 10.58
CA ALA A 336 0.77 -1.52 9.46
C ALA A 336 -0.70 -1.73 9.87
N GLU A 337 -0.96 -2.54 10.90
CA GLU A 337 -2.31 -2.75 11.44
C GLU A 337 -2.82 -1.60 12.32
N ARG A 338 -1.91 -0.77 12.85
CA ARG A 338 -2.18 0.26 13.87
C ARG A 338 -2.26 1.67 13.30
N LEU A 339 -2.10 1.82 12.00
CA LEU A 339 -2.16 3.08 11.28
C LEU A 339 -3.17 3.02 10.13
N LEU A 340 -3.96 4.08 9.97
CA LEU A 340 -4.79 4.25 8.77
C LEU A 340 -3.88 4.67 7.61
N ALA A 341 -4.07 4.06 6.44
CA ALA A 341 -3.24 4.34 5.26
C ALA A 341 -3.28 5.82 4.86
N SER A 342 -4.46 6.45 4.98
CA SER A 342 -4.65 7.87 4.73
C SER A 342 -3.90 8.78 5.70
N ASP A 343 -3.77 8.36 6.96
CA ASP A 343 -3.17 9.20 8.01
C ASP A 343 -1.66 9.00 8.08
N ALA A 344 -1.17 7.85 7.62
CA ALA A 344 0.25 7.55 7.45
C ALA A 344 0.84 8.08 6.13
N GLY A 345 0.02 8.67 5.24
CA GLY A 345 0.47 9.17 3.95
C GLY A 345 1.02 8.09 3.02
N LEU A 346 0.56 6.84 3.15
CA LEU A 346 1.18 5.66 2.50
C LEU A 346 1.40 5.85 0.99
N SER A 347 0.36 6.26 0.26
CA SER A 347 0.45 6.45 -1.19
C SER A 347 1.40 7.59 -1.57
N ALA A 348 1.48 8.64 -0.75
CA ALA A 348 2.35 9.78 -0.99
C ALA A 348 3.83 9.43 -0.73
N TRP A 349 4.12 8.66 0.34
CA TRP A 349 5.46 8.09 0.54
C TRP A 349 5.86 7.14 -0.58
N ALA A 350 4.98 6.22 -0.98
CA ALA A 350 5.24 5.32 -2.10
C ALA A 350 5.50 6.07 -3.42
N ALA A 351 4.79 7.17 -3.67
CA ALA A 351 5.02 8.04 -4.82
C ALA A 351 6.41 8.69 -4.80
N LEU A 352 6.86 9.18 -3.65
CA LEU A 352 8.21 9.75 -3.47
C LEU A 352 9.31 8.69 -3.64
N VAL A 353 9.09 7.48 -3.12
CA VAL A 353 10.02 6.35 -3.33
C VAL A 353 10.07 5.97 -4.80
N TRP A 354 8.93 5.91 -5.49
CA TRP A 354 8.88 5.56 -6.93
C TRP A 354 9.74 6.50 -7.79
N GLU A 355 9.72 7.81 -7.50
CA GLU A 355 10.53 8.79 -8.26
C GLU A 355 12.04 8.56 -8.15
N ARG A 356 12.50 7.89 -7.09
CA ARG A 356 13.92 7.71 -6.79
C ARG A 356 14.38 6.28 -7.04
N GLU A 357 13.58 5.30 -6.61
CA GLU A 357 13.90 3.88 -6.62
C GLU A 357 12.63 3.02 -6.84
N PRO A 358 12.15 2.89 -8.10
CA PRO A 358 10.98 2.09 -8.43
C PRO A 358 11.03 0.65 -7.89
N ALA A 359 12.22 0.04 -7.88
CA ALA A 359 12.44 -1.32 -7.41
C ALA A 359 12.06 -1.51 -5.93
N ALA A 360 12.28 -0.50 -5.09
CA ALA A 360 11.94 -0.56 -3.67
C ALA A 360 10.43 -0.60 -3.45
N VAL A 361 9.64 0.15 -4.24
CA VAL A 361 8.17 0.11 -4.16
C VAL A 361 7.63 -1.25 -4.59
N VAL A 362 8.19 -1.83 -5.65
CA VAL A 362 7.78 -3.15 -6.15
C VAL A 362 8.16 -4.24 -5.13
N ALA A 363 9.37 -4.20 -4.57
CA ALA A 363 9.80 -5.15 -3.53
C ALA A 363 8.97 -5.03 -2.24
N ALA A 364 8.39 -3.86 -1.98
CA ALA A 364 7.52 -3.60 -0.84
C ALA A 364 6.07 -4.06 -1.06
N LEU A 365 5.68 -4.50 -2.25
CA LEU A 365 4.34 -5.02 -2.51
C LEU A 365 4.09 -6.28 -1.68
N PRO A 366 2.99 -6.32 -0.89
CA PRO A 366 2.55 -7.57 -0.29
C PRO A 366 2.29 -8.62 -1.37
N PRO A 367 2.46 -9.92 -1.04
CA PRO A 367 2.21 -10.99 -2.00
C PRO A 367 0.76 -10.95 -2.51
N PRO A 368 0.50 -11.36 -3.76
CA PRO A 368 -0.86 -11.43 -4.28
C PRO A 368 -1.71 -12.37 -3.41
N ILE A 369 -2.86 -11.89 -2.96
CA ILE A 369 -3.85 -12.73 -2.28
C ILE A 369 -4.38 -13.73 -3.33
N ALA A 370 -4.31 -15.02 -3.03
CA ALA A 370 -4.84 -16.06 -3.92
C ALA A 370 -6.35 -15.86 -4.13
N GLY A 371 -6.72 -15.30 -5.29
CA GLY A 371 -8.11 -15.04 -5.65
C GLY A 371 -8.24 -14.49 -7.08
N PRO A 372 -9.31 -14.86 -7.82
CA PRO A 372 -9.50 -14.44 -9.20
C PRO A 372 -9.92 -12.98 -9.25
N GLY A 373 -8.96 -12.08 -9.49
CA GLY A 373 -9.23 -10.74 -10.01
C GLY A 373 -8.70 -9.58 -9.18
N LEU A 374 -7.79 -8.81 -9.78
CA LEU A 374 -7.40 -7.47 -9.31
C LEU A 374 -8.49 -6.40 -9.52
N ARG A 375 -9.67 -6.74 -10.06
CA ARG A 375 -10.86 -5.86 -10.06
C ARG A 375 -11.55 -5.76 -8.69
N GLY A 376 -10.96 -6.33 -7.62
CA GLY A 376 -11.58 -6.38 -6.31
C GLY A 376 -10.62 -6.38 -5.12
N ILE A 377 -9.39 -5.85 -5.23
CA ILE A 377 -8.61 -5.53 -4.02
C ILE A 377 -9.09 -4.17 -3.50
N ALA A 378 -10.39 -4.05 -3.23
CA ALA A 378 -10.84 -2.94 -2.42
C ALA A 378 -10.18 -3.13 -1.05
N PRO A 379 -9.54 -2.10 -0.48
CA PRO A 379 -9.02 -2.18 0.88
C PRO A 379 -10.12 -2.66 1.82
N ASP A 380 -9.78 -3.46 2.83
CA ASP A 380 -10.77 -3.85 3.84
C ASP A 380 -11.23 -2.58 4.60
N THR A 381 -12.48 -2.18 4.36
CA THR A 381 -13.08 -0.95 4.91
C THR A 381 -13.75 -1.17 6.27
N ARG A 382 -13.63 -2.36 6.89
CA ARG A 382 -14.24 -2.68 8.19
C ARG A 382 -13.69 -1.81 9.34
N SER A 383 -12.52 -1.22 9.18
CA SER A 383 -11.91 -0.35 10.19
C SER A 383 -12.59 1.03 10.23
N PRO A 384 -13.01 1.51 11.42
CA PRO A 384 -13.53 2.86 11.58
C PRO A 384 -12.51 3.90 11.05
N GLY A 385 -12.93 4.77 10.13
CA GLY A 385 -12.08 5.82 9.58
C GLY A 385 -11.28 5.46 8.33
N GLY A 386 -11.39 4.22 7.82
CA GLY A 386 -10.79 3.79 6.54
C GLY A 386 -9.91 2.55 6.70
N PRO A 387 -9.26 2.09 5.61
CA PRO A 387 -8.39 0.93 5.66
C PRO A 387 -7.09 1.22 6.42
N THR A 388 -6.58 0.20 7.10
CA THR A 388 -5.24 0.24 7.71
C THR A 388 -4.17 0.12 6.64
N VAL A 389 -2.93 0.53 6.95
CA VAL A 389 -1.79 0.33 6.06
C VAL A 389 -1.67 -1.13 5.63
N ALA A 390 -1.85 -2.09 6.56
CA ALA A 390 -1.80 -3.52 6.24
C ALA A 390 -2.83 -3.93 5.18
N SER A 391 -4.08 -3.46 5.31
CA SER A 391 -5.16 -3.78 4.38
C SER A 391 -5.11 -3.00 3.06
N ALA A 392 -4.48 -1.82 3.06
CA ALA A 392 -4.41 -0.94 1.90
C ALA A 392 -3.14 -1.13 1.07
N ALA A 393 -2.04 -1.56 1.68
CA ALA A 393 -0.70 -1.56 1.08
C ALA A 393 -0.70 -2.13 -0.34
N ARG A 394 -1.23 -3.34 -0.52
CA ARG A 394 -1.28 -3.98 -1.84
C ARG A 394 -2.00 -3.12 -2.88
N HIS A 395 -3.16 -2.56 -2.52
CA HIS A 395 -3.96 -1.73 -3.41
C HIS A 395 -3.26 -0.39 -3.72
N ASP A 396 -2.85 0.34 -2.68
CA ASP A 396 -2.29 1.68 -2.80
C ASP A 396 -0.96 1.66 -3.55
N LEU A 397 -0.05 0.74 -3.20
CA LEU A 397 1.24 0.57 -3.88
C LEU A 397 1.02 0.20 -5.35
N SER A 398 0.14 -0.77 -5.63
CA SER A 398 -0.17 -1.16 -7.03
C SER A 398 -0.75 0.00 -7.84
N THR A 399 -1.50 0.89 -7.20
CA THR A 399 -2.06 2.10 -7.84
C THR A 399 -0.96 3.09 -8.17
N ILE A 400 -0.02 3.32 -7.25
CA ILE A 400 1.16 4.16 -7.52
C ILE A 400 1.98 3.62 -8.70
N VAL A 401 2.25 2.30 -8.71
CA VAL A 401 2.91 1.64 -9.84
C VAL A 401 2.10 1.83 -11.12
N ALA A 402 0.78 1.62 -11.07
CA ALA A 402 -0.08 1.71 -12.23
C ALA A 402 -0.10 3.12 -12.84
N ASP A 403 -0.16 4.15 -12.00
CA ASP A 403 -0.27 5.55 -12.40
C ASP A 403 1.05 6.12 -12.92
N ARG A 404 2.18 5.70 -12.34
CA ARG A 404 3.50 6.32 -12.58
C ARG A 404 4.44 5.52 -13.45
N ALA A 405 4.27 4.20 -13.56
CA ALA A 405 5.19 3.39 -14.32
C ALA A 405 5.22 3.79 -15.80
N THR A 406 6.42 3.76 -16.35
CA THR A 406 6.69 3.96 -17.77
C THR A 406 7.08 2.63 -18.43
N PRO A 407 7.04 2.52 -19.77
CA PRO A 407 7.53 1.32 -20.45
C PRO A 407 8.96 0.92 -20.06
N ARG A 408 9.83 1.87 -19.70
CA ARG A 408 11.22 1.59 -19.30
C ARG A 408 11.32 0.89 -17.95
N GLU A 409 10.36 1.09 -17.06
CA GLU A 409 10.34 0.52 -15.72
C GLU A 409 9.58 -0.81 -15.66
N LEU A 410 8.98 -1.25 -16.78
CA LEU A 410 8.21 -2.48 -16.83
C LEU A 410 9.03 -3.71 -16.43
N SER A 411 10.34 -3.73 -16.70
CA SER A 411 11.24 -4.79 -16.24
C SER A 411 11.36 -4.85 -14.72
N VAL A 412 11.43 -3.70 -14.06
CA VAL A 412 11.46 -3.60 -12.59
C VAL A 412 10.15 -4.12 -12.00
N VAL A 413 9.01 -3.74 -12.58
CA VAL A 413 7.70 -4.23 -12.15
C VAL A 413 7.60 -5.74 -12.36
N ALA A 414 8.01 -6.25 -13.53
CA ALA A 414 7.89 -7.67 -13.85
C ALA A 414 8.73 -8.57 -12.95
N VAL A 415 9.88 -8.09 -12.46
CA VAL A 415 10.75 -8.86 -11.54
C VAL A 415 10.09 -9.10 -10.19
N GLY A 416 9.31 -8.15 -9.66
CA GLY A 416 8.65 -8.33 -8.36
C GLY A 416 7.17 -8.69 -8.45
N ASP A 417 6.48 -8.33 -9.53
CA ASP A 417 5.08 -8.68 -9.77
C ASP A 417 4.71 -8.72 -11.26
N VAL A 418 4.88 -9.90 -11.83
CA VAL A 418 4.59 -10.15 -13.25
C VAL A 418 3.12 -9.93 -13.63
N ALA A 419 2.18 -10.22 -12.71
CA ALA A 419 0.76 -10.06 -12.98
C ALA A 419 0.37 -8.58 -13.06
N LEU A 420 0.98 -7.72 -12.23
CA LEU A 420 0.84 -6.28 -12.30
C LEU A 420 1.46 -5.70 -13.58
N ALA A 421 2.65 -6.18 -13.96
CA ALA A 421 3.29 -5.81 -15.23
C ALA A 421 2.41 -6.16 -16.45
N ALA A 422 1.83 -7.37 -16.47
CA ALA A 422 0.92 -7.79 -17.54
C ALA A 422 -0.32 -6.90 -17.62
N ARG A 423 -0.90 -6.55 -16.46
CA ARG A 423 -2.03 -5.62 -16.38
C ARG A 423 -1.70 -4.26 -16.96
N LEU A 424 -0.55 -3.69 -16.60
CA LEU A 424 -0.11 -2.40 -17.12
C LEU A 424 -0.09 -2.40 -18.65
N VAL A 425 0.47 -3.45 -19.24
CA VAL A 425 0.56 -3.57 -20.70
C VAL A 425 -0.82 -3.65 -21.33
N VAL A 426 -1.74 -4.44 -20.77
CA VAL A 426 -3.12 -4.60 -21.25
C VAL A 426 -3.95 -3.33 -21.06
N ASP A 427 -3.86 -2.69 -19.90
CA ASP A 427 -4.65 -1.51 -19.55
C ASP A 427 -4.18 -0.27 -20.33
N ARG A 428 -2.89 -0.19 -20.70
CA ARG A 428 -2.33 0.91 -21.50
C ARG A 428 -2.46 0.68 -23.01
N ASP A 429 -2.31 -0.56 -23.48
CA ASP A 429 -2.42 -1.02 -24.88
C ASP A 429 -1.79 -0.07 -25.92
N THR A 430 -0.51 0.26 -25.74
CA THR A 430 0.26 1.03 -26.73
C THR A 430 1.49 0.27 -27.18
N GLU A 431 2.00 0.61 -28.37
CA GLU A 431 3.19 -0.01 -28.95
C GLU A 431 4.40 -0.01 -27.99
N ALA A 432 4.63 1.08 -27.27
CA ALA A 432 5.77 1.21 -26.35
C ALA A 432 5.70 0.23 -25.17
N TRP A 433 4.51 0.02 -24.59
CA TRP A 433 4.32 -0.93 -23.49
C TRP A 433 4.47 -2.38 -23.95
N TRP A 434 3.94 -2.71 -25.13
CA TRP A 434 4.11 -4.03 -25.73
C TRP A 434 5.56 -4.33 -26.11
N ALA A 435 6.29 -3.33 -26.63
CA ALA A 435 7.72 -3.47 -26.93
C ALA A 435 8.54 -3.71 -25.65
N ALA A 436 8.26 -2.98 -24.57
CA ALA A 436 8.90 -3.20 -23.27
C ALA A 436 8.61 -4.59 -22.70
N TRP A 437 7.38 -5.09 -22.83
CA TRP A 437 7.00 -6.44 -22.39
C TRP A 437 7.77 -7.51 -23.15
N ALA A 438 7.88 -7.35 -24.47
CA ALA A 438 8.65 -8.25 -25.31
C ALA A 438 10.16 -8.22 -25.03
N ALA A 439 10.68 -7.15 -24.42
CA ALA A 439 12.09 -6.98 -24.06
C ALA A 439 12.46 -7.51 -22.65
N LEU A 440 11.50 -8.02 -21.86
CA LEU A 440 11.74 -8.53 -20.50
C LEU A 440 12.77 -9.68 -20.47
N PRO A 441 13.73 -9.75 -19.52
CA PRO A 441 14.71 -10.84 -19.45
C PRO A 441 14.08 -12.24 -19.42
N ASP A 442 14.73 -13.24 -20.04
CA ASP A 442 14.21 -14.61 -20.17
C ASP A 442 13.74 -15.25 -18.84
N PRO A 443 14.40 -15.05 -17.67
CA PRO A 443 13.90 -15.60 -16.41
C PRO A 443 12.57 -14.98 -15.96
N ALA A 444 12.42 -13.65 -16.10
CA ALA A 444 11.18 -12.96 -15.76
C ALA A 444 10.06 -13.36 -16.74
N PHE A 445 10.38 -13.44 -18.03
CA PHE A 445 9.44 -13.88 -19.08
C PHE A 445 9.11 -15.38 -18.98
N ALA A 446 10.00 -16.23 -18.47
CA ALA A 446 9.75 -17.64 -18.22
C ALA A 446 8.95 -17.85 -16.93
N GLU A 447 9.20 -17.10 -15.85
CA GLU A 447 8.38 -17.11 -14.63
C GLU A 447 6.95 -16.63 -14.92
N THR A 448 6.83 -15.61 -15.79
CA THR A 448 5.57 -15.17 -16.40
C THR A 448 4.77 -16.36 -16.95
N LEU A 449 5.41 -17.27 -17.68
CA LEU A 449 4.74 -18.37 -18.40
C LEU A 449 4.72 -19.69 -17.60
N GLY A 450 5.62 -19.86 -16.65
CA GLY A 450 5.89 -21.10 -15.92
C GLY A 450 5.01 -21.33 -14.68
N THR A 451 4.13 -20.39 -14.33
CA THR A 451 3.22 -20.56 -13.17
C THR A 451 2.18 -21.67 -13.35
N GLY A 452 2.04 -22.27 -14.53
CA GLY A 452 1.24 -23.48 -14.79
C GLY A 452 -0.26 -23.35 -14.50
N HIS A 453 -0.72 -22.17 -14.08
CA HIS A 453 -2.09 -21.87 -13.67
C HIS A 453 -2.62 -20.67 -14.47
N PHE A 454 -2.65 -20.81 -15.80
CA PHE A 454 -3.17 -19.75 -16.69
C PHE A 454 -4.63 -19.37 -16.36
N ASP A 455 -5.42 -20.29 -15.78
CA ASP A 455 -6.78 -20.03 -15.32
C ASP A 455 -6.85 -19.09 -14.09
N ALA A 456 -5.78 -19.01 -13.29
CA ALA A 456 -5.76 -18.21 -12.07
C ALA A 456 -5.28 -16.76 -12.29
N GLN A 457 -4.72 -16.43 -13.46
CA GLN A 457 -4.16 -15.10 -13.75
C GLN A 457 -4.68 -14.48 -15.06
N PRO A 458 -5.96 -14.02 -15.09
CA PRO A 458 -6.59 -13.46 -16.29
C PRO A 458 -5.85 -12.29 -16.98
N PRO A 459 -5.12 -11.40 -16.27
CA PRO A 459 -4.38 -10.34 -16.94
C PRO A 459 -3.19 -10.83 -17.75
N LEU A 460 -2.49 -11.85 -17.22
CA LEU A 460 -1.38 -12.49 -17.88
C LEU A 460 -1.82 -13.16 -19.17
N ASN A 461 -2.94 -13.90 -19.11
CA ASN A 461 -3.56 -14.51 -20.29
C ASN A 461 -3.93 -13.45 -21.34
N ARG A 462 -4.57 -12.35 -20.92
CA ARG A 462 -4.91 -11.26 -21.84
C ARG A 462 -3.67 -10.60 -22.44
N ALA A 463 -2.61 -10.44 -21.67
CA ALA A 463 -1.35 -9.88 -22.16
C ALA A 463 -0.75 -10.77 -23.26
N VAL A 464 -0.61 -12.06 -22.99
CA VAL A 464 -0.11 -13.04 -23.95
C VAL A 464 -1.00 -13.12 -25.20
N THR A 465 -2.32 -13.15 -25.02
CA THR A 465 -3.28 -13.24 -26.14
C THR A 465 -3.25 -12.00 -27.04
N ALA A 466 -3.23 -10.79 -26.48
CA ALA A 466 -3.20 -9.55 -27.26
C ALA A 466 -1.88 -9.34 -28.02
N LEU A 467 -0.78 -9.86 -27.48
CA LEU A 467 0.52 -9.90 -28.15
C LEU A 467 0.46 -10.75 -29.43
N ILE A 468 -0.38 -11.78 -29.44
CA ILE A 468 -0.48 -12.77 -30.51
C ILE A 468 -1.59 -12.41 -31.52
N GLY A 469 -2.73 -11.86 -31.07
CA GLY A 469 -3.98 -11.76 -31.86
C GLY A 469 -4.38 -10.38 -32.44
N THR A 470 -3.48 -9.42 -32.66
CA THR A 470 -3.88 -8.07 -33.18
C THR A 470 -3.40 -7.77 -34.62
N GLU A 471 -4.28 -7.18 -35.45
CA GLU A 471 -4.00 -6.73 -36.83
C GLU A 471 -2.85 -5.71 -36.95
N GLN A 472 -2.52 -5.00 -35.86
CA GLN A 472 -1.34 -4.12 -35.74
C GLN A 472 -0.02 -4.90 -35.56
N GLY A 473 -0.06 -6.23 -35.68
CA GLY A 473 0.98 -7.20 -35.33
C GLY A 473 2.30 -7.17 -36.11
N ARG A 474 2.53 -6.25 -37.06
CA ARG A 474 3.84 -6.21 -37.75
C ARG A 474 4.98 -5.78 -36.83
N VAL A 475 4.75 -4.83 -35.92
CA VAL A 475 5.77 -4.38 -34.96
C VAL A 475 5.85 -5.29 -33.74
N ARG A 476 4.70 -5.69 -33.20
CA ARG A 476 4.59 -6.55 -31.99
C ARG A 476 5.23 -7.92 -32.17
N TRP A 477 5.11 -8.50 -33.36
CA TRP A 477 5.78 -9.77 -33.70
C TRP A 477 7.24 -9.61 -34.13
N ARG A 478 7.69 -8.42 -34.54
CA ARG A 478 9.12 -8.17 -34.86
C ARG A 478 9.99 -8.32 -33.61
N ALA A 479 9.50 -7.86 -32.46
CA ALA A 479 10.15 -8.04 -31.16
C ALA A 479 10.19 -9.52 -30.71
N LEU A 480 9.12 -10.29 -30.96
CA LEU A 480 9.10 -11.75 -30.75
C LEU A 480 10.03 -12.49 -31.72
N ARG A 481 10.11 -12.04 -32.98
CA ARG A 481 10.98 -12.60 -34.02
C ARG A 481 12.46 -12.45 -33.68
N GLU A 482 12.86 -11.33 -33.07
CA GLU A 482 14.22 -11.12 -32.55
C GLU A 482 14.57 -12.08 -31.39
N ARG A 483 13.56 -12.76 -30.82
CA ARG A 483 13.69 -13.79 -29.77
C ARG A 483 13.31 -15.20 -30.25
N ALA A 484 13.13 -15.41 -31.55
CA ALA A 484 12.83 -16.72 -32.11
C ALA A 484 14.00 -17.68 -31.81
N GLY A 485 13.77 -18.62 -30.88
CA GLY A 485 14.80 -19.51 -30.30
C GLY A 485 14.99 -19.37 -28.78
N SER A 486 14.35 -18.39 -28.12
CA SER A 486 14.37 -18.28 -26.65
C SER A 486 13.49 -19.37 -26.01
N PRO A 487 13.92 -19.96 -24.87
CA PRO A 487 13.10 -20.85 -24.03
C PRO A 487 11.71 -20.29 -23.68
N ALA A 488 11.57 -18.97 -23.72
CA ALA A 488 10.32 -18.24 -23.56
C ALA A 488 9.25 -18.60 -24.61
N VAL A 489 9.62 -18.53 -25.90
CA VAL A 489 8.70 -18.82 -27.02
C VAL A 489 8.35 -20.31 -27.02
N ALA A 490 9.34 -21.14 -26.72
CA ALA A 490 9.19 -22.57 -26.49
C ALA A 490 8.20 -22.91 -25.36
N ALA A 491 8.38 -22.29 -24.19
CA ALA A 491 7.50 -22.48 -23.04
C ALA A 491 6.06 -22.05 -23.36
N LEU A 492 5.88 -21.02 -24.18
CA LEU A 492 4.58 -20.53 -24.65
C LEU A 492 3.91 -21.51 -25.63
N LEU A 493 4.70 -22.14 -26.51
CA LEU A 493 4.20 -23.14 -27.46
C LEU A 493 3.84 -24.48 -26.79
N SER A 494 4.52 -24.85 -25.70
CA SER A 494 4.39 -26.17 -25.05
C SER A 494 3.27 -26.28 -23.99
N GLN A 495 2.48 -25.24 -23.72
CA GLN A 495 1.45 -25.28 -22.66
C GLN A 495 0.17 -26.02 -23.11
N PRO A 496 -0.28 -27.05 -22.37
CA PRO A 496 -1.56 -27.71 -22.63
C PRO A 496 -2.74 -26.82 -22.22
N GLY A 497 -3.76 -26.72 -23.07
CA GLY A 497 -5.01 -25.99 -22.77
C GLY A 497 -5.20 -24.64 -23.48
N LEU A 498 -4.28 -24.27 -24.39
CA LEU A 498 -4.45 -23.10 -25.25
C LEU A 498 -5.47 -23.44 -26.35
N ASP A 499 -6.68 -22.91 -26.21
CA ASP A 499 -7.83 -23.12 -27.06
C ASP A 499 -7.73 -22.40 -28.42
N GLY A 500 -8.64 -22.74 -29.35
CA GLY A 500 -8.53 -22.48 -30.79
C GLY A 500 -8.36 -21.02 -31.25
N ALA A 501 -8.46 -20.03 -30.36
CA ALA A 501 -8.09 -18.65 -30.65
C ALA A 501 -6.57 -18.48 -30.84
N TRP A 502 -5.77 -19.23 -30.06
CA TRP A 502 -4.31 -19.21 -30.14
C TRP A 502 -3.80 -19.93 -31.39
N ALA A 503 -4.35 -21.10 -31.70
CA ALA A 503 -4.07 -21.82 -32.94
C ALA A 503 -4.42 -20.98 -34.18
N ARG A 504 -5.51 -20.19 -34.14
CA ARG A 504 -5.85 -19.23 -35.22
C ARG A 504 -4.85 -18.09 -35.32
N ALA A 505 -4.46 -17.47 -34.22
CA ALA A 505 -3.55 -16.34 -34.23
C ALA A 505 -2.11 -16.74 -34.65
N VAL A 506 -1.65 -17.94 -34.27
CA VAL A 506 -0.41 -18.53 -34.81
C VAL A 506 -0.57 -18.90 -36.29
N ALA A 507 -1.73 -19.44 -36.70
CA ALA A 507 -2.03 -19.75 -38.09
C ALA A 507 -2.17 -18.51 -39.00
N GLU A 508 -2.42 -17.32 -38.46
CA GLU A 508 -2.39 -16.05 -39.19
C GLU A 508 -0.96 -15.54 -39.45
N ARG A 509 0.05 -16.08 -38.75
CA ARG A 509 1.47 -15.67 -38.83
C ARG A 509 2.43 -16.82 -39.09
N LEU A 510 2.06 -17.64 -40.08
CA LEU A 510 2.86 -18.79 -40.55
C LEU A 510 4.28 -18.41 -40.99
N ASP A 511 4.50 -17.17 -41.43
CA ASP A 511 5.83 -16.65 -41.76
C ASP A 511 6.83 -16.81 -40.61
N LEU A 512 6.38 -16.58 -39.37
CA LEU A 512 7.23 -16.59 -38.18
C LEU A 512 7.41 -17.99 -37.59
N LEU A 513 6.35 -18.81 -37.60
CA LEU A 513 6.45 -20.21 -37.20
C LEU A 513 7.46 -20.94 -38.10
N ALA A 514 7.48 -20.65 -39.40
CA ALA A 514 8.47 -21.18 -40.33
C ALA A 514 9.90 -20.69 -40.05
N ASP A 515 10.09 -19.44 -39.64
CA ASP A 515 11.41 -18.90 -39.27
C ASP A 515 11.94 -19.56 -37.98
N ALA A 516 11.10 -19.74 -36.97
CA ALA A 516 11.47 -20.40 -35.71
C ALA A 516 11.84 -21.88 -35.93
N LEU A 517 11.03 -22.59 -36.70
CA LEU A 517 11.31 -23.97 -37.13
C LEU A 517 12.67 -24.08 -37.85
N ARG A 518 13.00 -23.09 -38.71
CA ARG A 518 14.30 -23.03 -39.40
C ARG A 518 15.47 -22.62 -38.51
N ALA A 519 15.22 -21.96 -37.38
CA ALA A 519 16.25 -21.56 -36.42
C ALA A 519 16.75 -22.70 -35.52
N GLY A 520 16.08 -23.87 -35.53
CA GLY A 520 16.53 -25.08 -34.84
C GLY A 520 15.92 -25.25 -33.45
N LEU A 521 14.61 -25.51 -33.40
CA LEU A 521 13.89 -25.85 -32.17
C LEU A 521 14.30 -27.20 -31.59
N ASP A 522 14.07 -27.43 -30.30
CA ASP A 522 14.24 -28.75 -29.68
C ASP A 522 13.06 -29.70 -30.00
N ALA A 523 13.12 -30.94 -29.50
CA ALA A 523 12.11 -31.96 -29.79
C ALA A 523 10.70 -31.63 -29.26
N GLU A 524 10.58 -31.08 -28.05
CA GLU A 524 9.29 -30.73 -27.44
C GLU A 524 8.68 -29.50 -28.10
N GLN A 525 9.52 -28.51 -28.41
CA GLN A 525 9.15 -27.30 -29.14
C GLN A 525 8.65 -27.61 -30.55
N THR A 526 9.35 -28.51 -31.24
CA THR A 526 8.96 -28.97 -32.57
C THR A 526 7.66 -29.78 -32.52
N ALA A 527 7.42 -30.52 -31.44
CA ALA A 527 6.15 -31.23 -31.21
C ALA A 527 4.96 -30.27 -31.07
N ALA A 528 5.14 -29.22 -30.26
CA ALA A 528 4.15 -28.17 -30.09
C ALA A 528 3.87 -27.43 -31.42
N ALA A 529 4.92 -27.08 -32.16
CA ALA A 529 4.77 -26.48 -33.49
C ALA A 529 3.97 -27.37 -34.45
N ALA A 530 4.18 -28.69 -34.42
CA ALA A 530 3.43 -29.65 -35.23
C ALA A 530 1.93 -29.73 -34.86
N ASP A 531 1.57 -29.46 -33.61
CA ASP A 531 0.17 -29.45 -33.17
C ASP A 531 -0.60 -28.21 -33.66
N VAL A 532 0.10 -27.11 -33.97
CA VAL A 532 -0.51 -25.88 -34.50
C VAL A 532 -0.34 -25.68 -36.00
N SER A 533 0.55 -26.42 -36.66
CA SER A 533 0.69 -26.40 -38.12
C SER A 533 -0.66 -26.62 -38.81
N PRO A 534 -1.16 -25.66 -39.61
CA PRO A 534 -2.55 -25.67 -40.07
C PRO A 534 -2.77 -26.61 -41.27
N ASP A 535 -1.77 -26.76 -42.15
CA ASP A 535 -1.90 -27.54 -43.38
C ASP A 535 -0.57 -28.08 -43.92
N LEU A 536 -0.66 -28.89 -44.99
CA LEU A 536 0.49 -29.49 -45.65
C LEU A 536 1.41 -28.46 -46.33
N ALA A 537 0.86 -27.37 -46.89
CA ALA A 537 1.63 -26.38 -47.64
C ALA A 537 2.63 -25.68 -46.70
N PHE A 538 2.18 -25.36 -45.50
CA PHE A 538 3.04 -24.85 -44.44
C PHE A 538 4.10 -25.86 -44.01
N VAL A 539 3.69 -27.08 -43.67
CA VAL A 539 4.59 -28.16 -43.22
C VAL A 539 5.71 -28.42 -44.23
N ARG A 540 5.40 -28.38 -45.52
CA ARG A 540 6.38 -28.53 -46.62
C ARG A 540 7.32 -27.36 -46.77
N THR A 541 6.85 -26.14 -46.49
CA THR A 541 7.67 -24.92 -46.57
C THR A 541 8.79 -24.94 -45.52
N ALA A 542 8.53 -25.47 -44.33
CA ALA A 542 9.55 -25.64 -43.28
C ALA A 542 10.49 -26.83 -43.59
N GLY A 543 9.96 -27.92 -44.14
CA GLY A 543 10.74 -29.08 -44.58
C GLY A 543 11.23 -29.99 -43.44
N PHE A 544 11.78 -31.16 -43.80
CA PHE A 544 12.18 -32.17 -42.82
C PHE A 544 13.27 -31.71 -41.85
N GLY A 545 14.22 -30.88 -42.29
CA GLY A 545 15.30 -30.39 -41.43
C GLY A 545 14.78 -29.65 -40.19
N ALA A 546 13.69 -28.91 -40.34
CA ALA A 546 13.07 -28.16 -39.26
C ALA A 546 12.25 -29.05 -38.30
N TYR A 547 11.70 -30.16 -38.79
CA TYR A 547 10.95 -31.14 -38.01
C TYR A 547 11.78 -32.34 -37.52
N ARG A 548 13.08 -32.37 -37.85
CA ARG A 548 13.99 -33.46 -37.51
C ARG A 548 14.05 -33.76 -36.00
N PRO A 549 14.12 -32.76 -35.09
CA PRO A 549 14.12 -33.01 -33.64
C PRO A 549 12.88 -33.80 -33.17
N LEU A 550 11.69 -33.46 -33.69
CA LEU A 550 10.47 -34.22 -33.44
C LEU A 550 10.55 -35.62 -34.05
N ALA A 551 11.04 -35.75 -35.29
CA ALA A 551 11.13 -37.02 -35.99
C ALA A 551 12.05 -38.03 -35.27
N GLU A 552 13.11 -37.56 -34.62
CA GLU A 552 14.04 -38.37 -33.82
C GLU A 552 13.46 -38.72 -32.43
N ALA A 553 12.65 -37.83 -31.84
CA ALA A 553 11.99 -38.03 -30.54
C ALA A 553 10.68 -38.84 -30.65
N THR A 554 10.80 -40.12 -30.99
CA THR A 554 9.65 -41.03 -31.20
C THR A 554 8.59 -41.03 -30.09
N THR A 555 8.98 -40.81 -28.84
CA THR A 555 8.07 -40.75 -27.68
C THR A 555 7.05 -39.62 -27.77
N LEU A 556 7.38 -38.51 -28.45
CA LEU A 556 6.53 -37.31 -28.53
C LEU A 556 5.41 -37.41 -29.56
N TRP A 557 5.52 -38.31 -30.54
CA TRP A 557 4.52 -38.47 -31.60
C TRP A 557 3.95 -39.89 -31.71
N ASP A 558 4.54 -40.90 -31.06
CA ASP A 558 4.02 -42.27 -31.11
C ASP A 558 2.56 -42.37 -30.63
N LYS A 559 2.13 -41.52 -29.67
CA LYS A 559 0.73 -41.47 -29.21
C LYS A 559 -0.08 -40.30 -29.76
N ALA A 560 0.51 -39.46 -30.62
CA ALA A 560 -0.11 -38.23 -31.13
C ALA A 560 -0.22 -38.29 -32.67
N PRO A 561 -1.37 -38.70 -33.22
CA PRO A 561 -1.55 -38.94 -34.66
C PRO A 561 -1.22 -37.72 -35.53
N ARG A 562 -1.58 -36.51 -35.09
CA ARG A 562 -1.30 -35.27 -35.83
C ARG A 562 0.20 -35.02 -36.01
N ARG A 563 0.97 -35.16 -34.93
CA ARG A 563 2.44 -35.05 -34.97
C ARG A 563 3.06 -36.13 -35.85
N ALA A 564 2.56 -37.36 -35.76
CA ALA A 564 3.00 -38.45 -36.64
C ALA A 564 2.72 -38.15 -38.13
N ALA A 565 1.59 -37.49 -38.45
CA ALA A 565 1.27 -37.06 -39.80
C ALA A 565 2.24 -35.98 -40.32
N VAL A 566 2.62 -35.01 -39.48
CA VAL A 566 3.64 -34.00 -39.82
C VAL A 566 5.01 -34.66 -40.07
N VAL A 567 5.42 -35.59 -39.19
CA VAL A 567 6.67 -36.36 -39.35
C VAL A 567 6.64 -37.14 -40.66
N LEU A 568 5.56 -37.86 -40.96
CA LEU A 568 5.46 -38.63 -42.20
C LEU A 568 5.44 -37.73 -43.45
N ALA A 569 4.65 -36.65 -43.43
CA ALA A 569 4.52 -35.75 -44.57
C ALA A 569 5.87 -35.09 -44.93
N THR A 570 6.63 -34.66 -43.93
CA THR A 570 7.95 -34.04 -44.14
C THR A 570 9.01 -35.08 -44.53
N ALA A 571 9.00 -36.28 -43.93
CA ALA A 571 9.96 -37.33 -44.22
C ALA A 571 9.79 -37.93 -45.63
N LEU A 572 8.57 -37.99 -46.15
CA LEU A 572 8.31 -38.44 -47.53
C LEU A 572 8.96 -37.51 -48.56
N ASP A 573 8.99 -36.20 -48.29
CA ASP A 573 9.59 -35.19 -49.18
C ASP A 573 11.11 -34.99 -48.95
N ALA A 574 11.68 -35.56 -47.87
CA ALA A 574 13.11 -35.51 -47.58
C ALA A 574 13.95 -36.38 -48.54
N PRO A 575 15.24 -36.10 -48.80
CA PRO A 575 16.11 -37.03 -49.53
C PRO A 575 16.28 -38.36 -48.78
N PRO A 576 16.63 -39.47 -49.46
CA PRO A 576 16.88 -40.76 -48.82
C PRO A 576 17.92 -40.66 -47.70
N GLY A 577 17.72 -41.38 -46.60
CA GLY A 577 18.64 -41.36 -45.47
C GLY A 577 17.93 -41.32 -44.10
N PRO A 578 18.33 -40.44 -43.16
CA PRO A 578 17.87 -40.48 -41.76
C PRO A 578 16.35 -40.38 -41.57
N ALA A 579 15.64 -39.79 -42.54
CA ALA A 579 14.19 -39.63 -42.50
C ALA A 579 13.42 -40.95 -42.69
N ASP A 580 14.03 -41.97 -43.30
CA ASP A 580 13.34 -43.18 -43.71
C ASP A 580 12.89 -44.04 -42.51
N TYR A 581 13.65 -44.04 -41.41
CA TYR A 581 13.26 -44.71 -40.17
C TYR A 581 12.01 -44.06 -39.53
N SER A 582 12.03 -42.73 -39.39
CA SER A 582 10.90 -41.98 -38.84
C SER A 582 9.66 -42.09 -39.74
N ALA A 583 9.84 -42.07 -41.07
CA ALA A 583 8.76 -42.31 -42.03
C ALA A 583 8.14 -43.70 -41.87
N ALA A 584 8.97 -44.75 -41.75
CA ALA A 584 8.49 -46.12 -41.60
C ALA A 584 7.70 -46.34 -40.30
N ARG A 585 8.17 -45.79 -39.17
CA ARG A 585 7.44 -45.84 -37.90
C ARG A 585 6.18 -44.98 -37.90
N ALA A 586 6.23 -43.77 -38.44
CA ALA A 586 5.06 -42.90 -38.54
C ALA A 586 3.97 -43.53 -39.43
N TYR A 587 4.38 -44.18 -40.53
CA TYR A 587 3.48 -44.98 -41.38
C TYR A 587 2.78 -46.08 -40.60
N ASP A 588 3.53 -46.97 -39.94
CA ASP A 588 2.93 -48.09 -39.18
C ASP A 588 1.96 -47.58 -38.11
N ARG A 589 2.32 -46.49 -37.42
CA ARG A 589 1.46 -45.86 -36.42
C ARG A 589 0.17 -45.32 -37.01
N LEU A 590 0.26 -44.48 -38.03
CA LEU A 590 -0.89 -43.87 -38.69
C LEU A 590 -1.77 -44.93 -39.35
N TYR A 591 -1.18 -45.97 -39.93
CA TYR A 591 -1.91 -47.09 -40.50
C TYR A 591 -2.80 -47.78 -39.46
N ARG A 592 -2.25 -48.11 -38.29
CA ARG A 592 -3.02 -48.71 -37.18
C ARG A 592 -4.12 -47.77 -36.67
N GLN A 593 -3.84 -46.46 -36.64
CA GLN A 593 -4.81 -45.46 -36.18
C GLN A 593 -5.97 -45.29 -37.16
N PHE A 594 -5.69 -45.16 -38.46
CA PHE A 594 -6.72 -45.03 -39.49
C PHE A 594 -7.54 -46.30 -39.67
N ARG A 595 -6.96 -47.49 -39.45
CA ARG A 595 -7.71 -48.75 -39.45
C ARG A 595 -8.76 -48.81 -38.33
N ARG A 596 -8.54 -48.10 -37.23
CA ARG A 596 -9.48 -47.96 -36.11
C ARG A 596 -10.45 -46.79 -36.27
N ASP A 597 -10.48 -46.18 -37.45
CA ASP A 597 -11.32 -45.04 -37.85
C ASP A 597 -11.09 -43.73 -37.08
N GLY A 598 -9.95 -43.57 -36.39
CA GLY A 598 -9.62 -42.34 -35.62
C GLY A 598 -8.80 -41.29 -36.40
N ALA A 599 -8.47 -40.17 -35.71
CA ALA A 599 -7.47 -39.15 -36.11
C ALA A 599 -7.76 -38.37 -37.41
N TRP A 600 -8.87 -37.65 -37.46
CA TRP A 600 -9.28 -36.85 -38.63
C TRP A 600 -8.33 -35.66 -38.91
N ASP A 601 -7.88 -34.99 -37.85
CA ASP A 601 -6.87 -33.95 -37.83
C ASP A 601 -5.54 -34.39 -38.47
N ALA A 602 -5.08 -35.61 -38.17
CA ALA A 602 -3.90 -36.19 -38.81
C ALA A 602 -4.12 -36.46 -40.31
N TRP A 603 -5.34 -36.85 -40.68
CA TRP A 603 -5.71 -37.10 -42.07
C TRP A 603 -5.81 -35.82 -42.89
N GLU A 604 -6.31 -34.74 -42.31
CA GLU A 604 -6.40 -33.43 -42.97
C GLU A 604 -5.02 -32.93 -43.42
N ILE A 605 -4.00 -33.06 -42.56
CA ILE A 605 -2.61 -32.70 -42.88
C ILE A 605 -2.01 -33.64 -43.92
N LEU A 606 -2.22 -34.95 -43.78
CA LEU A 606 -1.50 -35.95 -44.57
C LEU A 606 -2.14 -36.24 -45.93
N SER A 607 -3.47 -36.17 -46.03
CA SER A 607 -4.21 -36.56 -47.22
C SER A 607 -3.76 -35.85 -48.51
N PRO A 608 -3.37 -34.55 -48.51
CA PRO A 608 -2.89 -33.88 -49.72
C PRO A 608 -1.47 -34.33 -50.13
N ALA A 609 -0.71 -34.95 -49.24
CA ALA A 609 0.63 -35.47 -49.52
C ALA A 609 0.58 -36.83 -50.23
N LEU A 610 -0.52 -37.57 -50.04
CA LEU A 610 -0.70 -38.93 -50.50
C LEU A 610 -1.35 -39.00 -51.90
N PRO A 611 -0.93 -39.94 -52.76
CA PRO A 611 -1.50 -40.15 -54.09
C PRO A 611 -2.92 -40.74 -54.01
N GLY A 612 -3.84 -40.24 -54.84
CA GLY A 612 -5.21 -40.75 -54.96
C GLY A 612 -6.19 -39.69 -55.49
N LYS A 613 -7.35 -40.12 -55.99
CA LYS A 613 -8.48 -39.20 -56.25
C LYS A 613 -9.12 -38.82 -54.92
N THR A 614 -9.78 -37.67 -54.86
CA THR A 614 -10.55 -37.20 -53.69
C THR A 614 -11.57 -38.23 -53.18
N ASP A 615 -12.02 -39.11 -54.06
CA ASP A 615 -13.12 -40.06 -53.83
C ASP A 615 -12.62 -41.43 -53.31
N ASP A 616 -11.29 -41.59 -53.15
CA ASP A 616 -10.70 -42.80 -52.58
C ASP A 616 -10.78 -42.73 -51.04
N TRP A 617 -11.82 -43.37 -50.49
CA TRP A 617 -12.20 -43.32 -49.07
C TRP A 617 -11.30 -44.18 -48.16
N ASP A 618 -10.53 -45.12 -48.72
CA ASP A 618 -9.66 -46.00 -47.95
C ASP A 618 -8.34 -45.30 -47.59
N ARG A 619 -8.31 -44.72 -46.37
CA ARG A 619 -7.16 -44.01 -45.80
C ARG A 619 -5.91 -44.87 -45.73
N CYS A 620 -6.04 -46.13 -45.31
CA CYS A 620 -4.94 -47.09 -45.21
C CYS A 620 -4.33 -47.41 -46.57
N LYS A 621 -5.17 -47.54 -47.61
CA LYS A 621 -4.72 -47.78 -48.99
C LYS A 621 -3.99 -46.59 -49.58
N ARG A 622 -4.50 -45.37 -49.41
CA ARG A 622 -3.81 -44.14 -49.84
C ARG A 622 -2.48 -43.95 -49.13
N LEU A 623 -2.43 -44.25 -47.83
CA LEU A 623 -1.21 -44.22 -47.03
C LEU A 623 -0.16 -45.21 -47.56
N ALA A 624 -0.54 -46.47 -47.77
CA ALA A 624 0.33 -47.51 -48.32
C ALA A 624 0.82 -47.16 -49.73
N ARG A 625 -0.04 -46.58 -50.59
CA ARG A 625 0.35 -46.13 -51.93
C ARG A 625 1.36 -45.00 -51.92
N GLY A 626 1.21 -44.03 -51.01
CA GLY A 626 2.14 -42.92 -50.87
C GLY A 626 3.52 -43.40 -50.44
N LEU A 627 3.57 -44.29 -49.45
CA LEU A 627 4.82 -44.89 -49.01
C LEU A 627 5.45 -45.79 -50.09
N ALA A 628 4.64 -46.58 -50.81
CA ALA A 628 5.10 -47.39 -51.93
C ALA A 628 5.64 -46.55 -53.10
N ASP A 629 5.12 -45.33 -53.33
CA ASP A 629 5.69 -44.40 -54.33
C ASP A 629 7.07 -43.89 -53.91
N ALA A 630 7.31 -43.70 -52.61
CA ALA A 630 8.61 -43.30 -52.07
C ALA A 630 9.64 -44.45 -52.13
N VAL A 631 9.24 -45.66 -51.73
CA VAL A 631 10.07 -46.88 -51.88
C VAL A 631 10.40 -47.11 -53.36
N GLY A 632 9.38 -47.02 -54.22
CA GLY A 632 9.40 -47.18 -55.68
C GLY A 632 10.22 -46.19 -56.49
N GLY A 633 10.67 -45.09 -55.88
CA GLY A 633 11.36 -44.02 -56.60
C GLY A 633 10.50 -43.27 -57.62
N ARG A 634 9.18 -43.20 -57.41
CA ARG A 634 8.28 -42.51 -58.36
C ARG A 634 8.42 -40.98 -58.32
N LYS A 635 8.80 -40.43 -57.16
CA LYS A 635 8.99 -39.00 -56.91
C LYS A 635 10.45 -38.60 -56.59
N GLY A 636 11.41 -39.52 -56.74
CA GLY A 636 12.81 -39.34 -56.35
C GLY A 636 13.60 -40.65 -56.47
N PRO A 637 14.85 -40.73 -56.00
CA PRO A 637 15.58 -41.99 -55.93
C PRO A 637 14.84 -43.04 -55.07
N PRO A 638 14.88 -44.34 -55.45
CA PRO A 638 14.21 -45.41 -54.70
C PRO A 638 14.78 -45.54 -53.29
N ARG A 639 13.92 -45.91 -52.33
CA ARG A 639 14.25 -45.99 -50.89
C ARG A 639 13.98 -47.38 -50.31
N PRO A 640 14.78 -48.41 -50.64
CA PRO A 640 14.57 -49.77 -50.16
C PRO A 640 14.68 -49.91 -48.63
N ALA A 641 15.58 -49.15 -47.98
CA ALA A 641 15.76 -49.13 -46.52
C ALA A 641 14.50 -48.68 -45.76
N LEU A 642 13.63 -47.90 -46.40
CA LEU A 642 12.36 -47.48 -45.82
C LEU A 642 11.42 -48.67 -45.63
N LEU A 643 11.38 -49.62 -46.59
CA LEU A 643 10.59 -50.85 -46.47
C LEU A 643 11.11 -51.74 -45.34
N GLU A 644 12.44 -51.89 -45.24
CA GLU A 644 13.07 -52.69 -44.18
C GLU A 644 12.74 -52.17 -42.78
N SER A 645 12.66 -50.85 -42.66
CA SER A 645 12.38 -50.15 -41.39
C SER A 645 10.92 -50.23 -40.95
N VAL A 646 9.99 -50.68 -41.81
CA VAL A 646 8.59 -50.89 -41.43
C VAL A 646 8.49 -52.18 -40.59
N PRO A 647 7.97 -52.12 -39.36
CA PRO A 647 7.79 -53.31 -38.52
C PRO A 647 6.93 -54.38 -39.20
N ALA A 648 7.27 -55.66 -39.01
CA ALA A 648 6.46 -56.77 -39.51
C ALA A 648 5.03 -56.74 -38.95
N GLY A 649 4.05 -57.02 -39.80
CA GLY A 649 2.62 -57.01 -39.46
C GLY A 649 1.76 -56.34 -40.52
N THR A 650 0.47 -56.12 -40.22
CA THR A 650 -0.53 -55.80 -41.26
C THR A 650 -0.26 -54.51 -42.05
N ALA A 651 0.46 -53.53 -41.48
CA ALA A 651 0.86 -52.32 -42.19
C ALA A 651 1.93 -52.62 -43.26
N ARG A 652 2.87 -53.51 -42.95
CA ARG A 652 3.92 -53.98 -43.86
C ARG A 652 3.36 -54.87 -44.95
N ASP A 653 2.52 -55.85 -44.59
CA ASP A 653 1.87 -56.74 -45.56
C ASP A 653 1.09 -55.94 -46.61
N ARG A 654 0.40 -54.88 -46.17
CA ARG A 654 -0.33 -53.99 -47.08
C ARG A 654 0.58 -53.18 -47.99
N LEU A 655 1.71 -52.71 -47.47
CA LEU A 655 2.71 -51.97 -48.24
C LEU A 655 3.34 -52.86 -49.31
N GLU A 656 3.73 -54.08 -48.95
CA GLU A 656 4.29 -55.10 -49.84
C GLU A 656 3.27 -55.47 -50.93
N ALA A 657 2.00 -55.69 -50.56
CA ALA A 657 0.93 -55.95 -51.53
C ALA A 657 0.72 -54.80 -52.54
N GLU A 658 0.81 -53.54 -52.10
CA GLU A 658 0.74 -52.38 -53.00
C GLU A 658 2.00 -52.25 -53.88
N LEU A 659 3.19 -52.58 -53.36
CA LEU A 659 4.43 -52.62 -54.15
C LEU A 659 4.36 -53.72 -55.23
N GLU A 660 3.90 -54.92 -54.89
CA GLU A 660 3.71 -56.00 -55.87
C GLU A 660 2.65 -55.63 -56.92
N HIS A 661 1.53 -55.05 -56.50
CA HIS A 661 0.49 -54.59 -57.42
C HIS A 661 1.03 -53.54 -58.40
N LYS A 662 1.86 -52.60 -57.93
CA LYS A 662 2.53 -51.61 -58.79
C LYS A 662 3.57 -52.25 -59.70
N ALA A 663 4.35 -53.21 -59.21
CA ALA A 663 5.33 -53.95 -60.00
C ALA A 663 4.67 -54.75 -61.14
N ARG A 664 3.55 -55.43 -60.86
CA ARG A 664 2.75 -56.14 -61.88
C ARG A 664 2.22 -55.18 -62.95
N ARG A 665 1.65 -54.05 -62.55
CA ARG A 665 1.22 -52.99 -63.50
C ARG A 665 2.36 -52.43 -64.34
N ALA A 666 3.55 -52.24 -63.76
CA ALA A 666 4.71 -51.74 -64.49
C ALA A 666 5.23 -52.75 -65.52
N GLN A 667 5.06 -54.05 -65.28
CA GLN A 667 5.34 -55.13 -66.24
C GLN A 667 4.30 -55.19 -67.37
N ASP A 668 3.03 -54.90 -67.07
CA ASP A 668 1.95 -54.86 -68.06
C ASP A 668 2.01 -53.62 -68.99
N ASP A 669 2.52 -52.47 -68.50
CA ASP A 669 2.63 -51.18 -69.23
C ASP A 669 3.86 -51.08 -70.17
N THR A 670 4.35 -52.19 -70.72
CA THR A 670 5.60 -52.35 -71.53
C THR A 670 5.64 -51.62 -72.89
N GLY A 671 5.02 -50.44 -73.01
CA GLY A 671 5.05 -49.60 -74.20
C GLY A 671 5.75 -48.24 -74.09
N LYS A 672 5.84 -47.58 -72.91
CA LYS A 672 6.27 -46.16 -72.86
C LYS A 672 6.97 -45.75 -71.55
N SER A 673 8.32 -45.86 -71.50
CA SER A 673 9.28 -45.01 -70.74
C SER A 673 10.38 -45.83 -70.03
N ARG A 674 11.64 -45.68 -70.47
CA ARG A 674 12.84 -46.34 -69.93
C ARG A 674 13.35 -45.79 -68.59
N ARG A 675 12.84 -44.66 -68.08
CA ARG A 675 13.37 -44.03 -66.85
C ARG A 675 12.84 -44.63 -65.54
N GLY A 676 11.75 -45.41 -65.58
CA GLY A 676 11.17 -46.05 -64.39
C GLY A 676 11.55 -47.52 -64.20
N GLN A 677 12.19 -48.17 -65.18
CA GLN A 677 12.41 -49.62 -65.17
C GLN A 677 13.46 -50.08 -64.13
N SER A 678 14.57 -49.34 -63.94
CA SER A 678 15.67 -49.81 -63.09
C SER A 678 15.32 -49.86 -61.60
N GLY A 679 14.53 -48.90 -61.10
CA GLY A 679 14.13 -48.87 -59.68
C GLY A 679 13.12 -49.96 -59.32
N TRP A 680 12.18 -50.27 -60.22
CA TRP A 680 11.18 -51.32 -59.96
C TRP A 680 11.75 -52.73 -60.15
N GLU A 681 12.71 -52.93 -61.05
CA GLU A 681 13.45 -54.21 -61.16
C GLU A 681 14.30 -54.50 -59.92
N GLU A 682 14.96 -53.48 -59.34
CA GLU A 682 15.65 -53.60 -58.05
C GLU A 682 14.69 -53.96 -56.92
N ILE A 683 13.52 -53.31 -56.85
CA ILE A 683 12.51 -53.55 -55.80
C ILE A 683 11.86 -54.93 -55.93
N VAL A 684 11.55 -55.39 -57.15
CA VAL A 684 11.04 -56.76 -57.38
C VAL A 684 12.08 -57.80 -57.00
N ARG A 685 13.37 -57.51 -57.20
CA ARG A 685 14.48 -58.36 -56.75
C ARG A 685 14.67 -58.32 -55.23
N PHE A 686 14.30 -57.21 -54.60
CA PHE A 686 14.36 -56.99 -53.15
C PHE A 686 13.18 -57.59 -52.37
N ILE A 687 11.98 -57.63 -52.95
CA ILE A 687 10.77 -58.25 -52.35
C ILE A 687 10.82 -59.78 -52.47
N ARG A 688 11.45 -60.33 -53.52
CA ARG A 688 11.49 -61.78 -53.81
C ARG A 688 12.51 -62.68 -53.08
N PRO A 689 13.24 -62.29 -52.01
CA PRO A 689 13.96 -63.26 -51.17
C PRO A 689 13.22 -63.74 -49.91
N TRP A 690 11.95 -63.36 -49.68
CA TRP A 690 11.16 -63.84 -48.53
C TRP A 690 9.87 -64.56 -48.95
#